data_AF-A0A1G0YU33-F1
#
_entry.id   AF-A0A1G0YU33-F1
#
_cell.length_a   1.000
_cell.length_b   1.000
_cell.length_c   1.000
_cell.angle_alpha   90.00
_cell.angle_beta   90.00
_cell.angle_gamma   90.00
#
_symmetry.space_group_name_H-M   'P 1'
#
loop_
_entity.id
_entity.type
_entity.pdbx_description
1 polymer ?
#
loop_
_entity_poly.entity_id
_entity_poly.type
_entity_poly.pdbx_seq_one_letter_code
_entity_poly.pdbx_strand_id
1 'polypeptide(L)'
;MRKSFLSASMGILSMLVFGCDSISGTGADLKIKLKEDGKINCEIVVPEEAGPVAEFAGKELQDVVSQSLGGKVELLKSPGGQKTAIILGNSKQLKEAGVDISKLSRDGFVIKSYKGNILIAGRDSMKDNPEKAMNGGCWGLYFERGTLFGVYEFLERFADVRFYFPGDIGTVIPKHEKLALPECDILEKPDYTVRKFSWLGATSGTVGWMPKVAGSDFKWKNQMYYRWRMETEYLPCCHGLSRLTFLERFSETHPEYFALTQDGRRYKEKDMAHTGQLCLSSGIRAEIYKDAEAFLTGKDASTRNMKHSKYGNRCFWDPSGFQPGYFDIMPQDSFYPCRCEKCQAHYSKGDQATSDYVWGMVVEVAEKLKKNGIPGCVNMMAYTPYRPVPTQEIPDNVRVMVAVGGPWYMDKGDAFKRETAIIDAWRDKLKGKKPWLWNYTCKFAKLAIPDIPASTPMIIGEYYKAMSSHIFGAYMESNALNEEVAHNLFIQNYLNHYVFAKVAWKNSTDVNALLKEHYQKMFGSAAPQMEEAFKMFEKKWLEIVGKPIDTPLGPQSITLSDYDIWEKVYSPGELEKLKALFDKSEELTAKDADSLKRVKFIREKFLAPVIAQRAQYAKNQEAINDLRFYVKEIPSGEKINLDGKLDDPAWKSAAEISLVPHASEKSKKETGIKTKVKALRNGENIYFAFDCEEPEMDKLLSSKREKDDKEIWKDSSVEIFLNPSNDRNIYYQMMINADGSISDLSASKKGGKYSMDWKWNSGAEIAASKGAKGWTVELAVPVKNIPGLKYDRDFPANFNRNRCLSKETNDFAILFTWSPFLKNGFHDIDNFGYITFSEPKSSNIIKNSSFNGEVKNNLLGGKSGWILPGKMKDTEAFSIVDDPFSESGKALLMERKSSENGSFTATQYLPDLKADTEYLLSYAVKVEDLKLGGNRASGAVVNIWDDKNVWFPKNYFVSNMPWSRQGFKFKTGPNTNKPPHKSYITLRIMSASCKAYFSDVKLIPVE
;
A
#
# COMPACT_ATOMS: atom_id res chain seq x y z
N MET A 1 -41.62 -34.03 -17.28
CA MET A 1 -41.55 -35.12 -18.28
C MET A 1 -40.06 -35.45 -18.46
N ARG A 2 -39.53 -36.53 -17.86
CA ARG A 2 -39.22 -37.85 -18.48
C ARG A 2 -38.54 -37.71 -19.85
N LYS A 3 -37.44 -38.38 -20.22
CA LYS A 3 -36.65 -39.51 -19.70
C LYS A 3 -35.40 -39.67 -20.62
N SER A 4 -34.29 -40.16 -20.08
CA SER A 4 -33.23 -41.04 -20.65
C SER A 4 -32.97 -41.12 -22.17
N PHE A 5 -31.69 -41.11 -22.57
CA PHE A 5 -31.07 -42.20 -23.36
C PHE A 5 -29.53 -42.17 -23.26
N LEU A 6 -28.97 -43.33 -22.89
CA LEU A 6 -27.56 -43.73 -23.05
C LEU A 6 -27.42 -44.43 -24.41
N SER A 7 -26.33 -44.18 -25.16
CA SER A 7 -25.52 -45.24 -25.78
C SER A 7 -24.21 -44.71 -26.37
N ALA A 8 -23.12 -45.24 -25.81
CA ALA A 8 -21.80 -45.53 -26.37
C ALA A 8 -21.40 -45.00 -27.76
N SER A 9 -20.28 -44.27 -27.78
CA SER A 9 -19.26 -44.40 -28.82
C SER A 9 -17.88 -44.34 -28.17
N MET A 10 -17.26 -45.51 -28.12
CA MET A 10 -15.92 -45.82 -27.63
C MET A 10 -14.92 -45.18 -28.60
N GLY A 11 -14.30 -44.07 -28.20
CA GLY A 11 -13.22 -43.40 -28.92
C GLY A 11 -12.01 -43.35 -28.01
N ILE A 12 -10.96 -44.07 -28.38
CA ILE A 12 -9.67 -44.17 -27.70
C ILE A 12 -9.09 -42.76 -27.53
N LEU A 13 -9.15 -42.24 -26.30
CA LEU A 13 -8.47 -41.01 -25.90
C LEU A 13 -7.16 -41.42 -25.23
N SER A 14 -6.07 -41.38 -25.98
CA SER A 14 -4.72 -41.45 -25.44
C SER A 14 -4.49 -40.21 -24.57
N MET A 15 -4.59 -40.38 -23.25
CA MET A 15 -4.13 -39.41 -22.26
C MET A 15 -2.60 -39.26 -22.38
N LEU A 16 -2.14 -38.16 -22.97
CA LEU A 16 -0.80 -37.63 -22.73
C LEU A 16 -0.90 -36.70 -21.50
N VAL A 17 -0.70 -37.30 -20.33
CA VAL A 17 -0.48 -36.59 -19.07
C VAL A 17 0.93 -36.01 -19.12
N PHE A 18 1.08 -34.71 -19.36
CA PHE A 18 2.34 -34.01 -19.06
C PHE A 18 2.31 -33.56 -17.60
N GLY A 19 2.46 -34.53 -16.71
CA GLY A 19 2.87 -34.30 -15.34
C GLY A 19 4.35 -33.94 -15.31
N CYS A 20 4.72 -33.08 -14.37
CA CYS A 20 6.12 -32.85 -14.00
C CYS A 20 6.64 -34.14 -13.34
N ASP A 21 6.97 -35.14 -14.15
CA ASP A 21 7.80 -36.25 -13.73
C ASP A 21 9.21 -35.69 -13.59
N SER A 22 9.76 -35.77 -12.38
CA SER A 22 11.18 -36.03 -12.21
C SER A 22 11.60 -37.01 -13.29
N ILE A 23 12.65 -36.71 -14.05
CA ILE A 23 13.19 -37.62 -15.06
C ILE A 23 13.53 -38.95 -14.37
N SER A 24 12.55 -39.83 -14.31
CA SER A 24 12.67 -41.28 -14.21
C SER A 24 12.50 -41.80 -15.62
N GLY A 25 13.32 -41.24 -16.54
CA GLY A 25 13.62 -41.93 -17.76
C GLY A 25 14.12 -43.31 -17.36
N THR A 26 13.52 -44.35 -17.92
CA THR A 26 14.15 -45.67 -18.00
C THR A 26 15.64 -45.43 -18.29
N GLY A 27 16.55 -45.94 -17.46
CA GLY A 27 17.97 -45.53 -17.43
C GLY A 27 18.79 -45.70 -18.72
N ALA A 28 18.15 -45.94 -19.86
CA ALA A 28 18.71 -46.08 -21.19
C ALA A 28 18.96 -44.75 -21.94
N ASP A 29 18.38 -43.61 -21.55
CA ASP A 29 18.44 -42.35 -22.33
C ASP A 29 19.35 -41.23 -21.76
N LEU A 30 19.93 -41.39 -20.56
CA LEU A 30 20.81 -40.40 -19.93
C LEU A 30 22.27 -40.58 -20.35
N LYS A 31 22.65 -39.97 -21.49
CA LYS A 31 23.98 -40.18 -22.10
C LYS A 31 25.08 -39.22 -21.64
N ILE A 32 24.72 -38.00 -21.22
CA ILE A 32 25.71 -36.98 -20.86
C ILE A 32 25.81 -36.92 -19.33
N LYS A 33 26.97 -37.30 -18.78
CA LYS A 33 27.20 -37.43 -17.34
C LYS A 33 28.09 -36.30 -16.83
N LEU A 34 27.53 -35.44 -15.99
CA LEU A 34 28.22 -34.29 -15.38
C LEU A 34 28.82 -34.62 -14.00
N LYS A 35 28.22 -35.56 -13.27
CA LYS A 35 28.79 -36.16 -12.07
C LYS A 35 28.38 -37.63 -11.98
N GLU A 36 29.34 -38.51 -11.76
CA GLU A 36 29.12 -39.94 -11.59
C GLU A 36 30.02 -40.45 -10.45
N ASP A 37 29.46 -41.30 -9.58
CA ASP A 37 30.14 -41.88 -8.42
C ASP A 37 30.91 -40.86 -7.57
N GLY A 38 30.28 -39.71 -7.30
CA GLY A 38 30.88 -38.62 -6.51
C GLY A 38 31.92 -37.78 -7.27
N LYS A 39 32.32 -38.16 -8.48
CA LYS A 39 33.34 -37.46 -9.28
C LYS A 39 32.72 -36.51 -10.29
N ILE A 40 33.17 -35.26 -10.28
CA ILE A 40 32.78 -34.24 -11.26
C ILE A 40 33.41 -34.57 -12.62
N ASN A 41 32.58 -34.80 -13.62
CA ASN A 41 32.94 -35.18 -15.00
C ASN A 41 32.58 -34.09 -16.03
N CYS A 42 32.43 -32.85 -15.59
CA CYS A 42 32.18 -31.71 -16.46
C CYS A 42 33.18 -30.58 -16.26
N GLU A 43 33.26 -29.73 -17.28
CA GLU A 43 33.97 -28.46 -17.30
C GLU A 43 33.10 -27.43 -18.03
N ILE A 44 33.26 -26.15 -17.70
CA ILE A 44 32.57 -25.04 -18.37
C ILE A 44 33.57 -24.36 -19.28
N VAL A 45 33.17 -24.09 -20.53
CA VAL A 45 34.02 -23.47 -21.53
C VAL A 45 33.36 -22.20 -22.04
N VAL A 46 34.05 -21.07 -21.93
CA VAL A 46 33.64 -19.81 -22.54
C VAL A 46 34.75 -19.36 -23.50
N PRO A 47 34.61 -19.60 -24.82
CA PRO A 47 35.58 -19.16 -25.81
C PRO A 47 35.80 -17.65 -25.76
N GLU A 48 36.98 -17.18 -26.17
CA GLU A 48 37.31 -15.74 -26.16
C GLU A 48 36.35 -14.93 -27.03
N GLU A 49 35.90 -15.49 -28.15
CA GLU A 49 34.96 -14.86 -29.07
C GLU A 49 33.51 -14.78 -28.55
N ALA A 50 33.20 -15.41 -27.41
CA ALA A 50 31.84 -15.47 -26.86
C ALA A 50 31.39 -14.17 -26.18
N GLY A 51 32.34 -13.29 -25.81
CA GLY A 51 32.06 -11.95 -25.30
C GLY A 51 31.65 -11.87 -23.82
N PRO A 52 31.50 -10.64 -23.29
CA PRO A 52 31.35 -10.37 -21.85
C PRO A 52 30.08 -10.95 -21.21
N VAL A 53 29.01 -11.12 -22.00
CA VAL A 53 27.78 -11.75 -21.50
C VAL A 53 27.97 -13.23 -21.23
N ALA A 54 28.58 -13.96 -22.17
CA ALA A 54 28.88 -15.38 -22.01
C ALA A 54 29.90 -15.62 -20.88
N GLU A 55 30.86 -14.71 -20.70
CA GLU A 55 31.79 -14.76 -19.55
C GLU A 55 31.07 -14.65 -18.21
N PHE A 56 30.14 -13.70 -18.08
CA PHE A 56 29.31 -13.58 -16.88
C PHE A 56 28.42 -14.82 -16.69
N ALA A 57 27.81 -15.33 -17.76
CA ALA A 57 27.00 -16.54 -17.72
C ALA A 57 27.82 -17.77 -17.28
N GLY A 58 29.09 -17.87 -17.70
CA GLY A 58 30.02 -18.91 -17.26
C GLY A 58 30.33 -18.83 -15.77
N LYS A 59 30.49 -17.62 -15.21
CA LYS A 59 30.67 -17.42 -13.76
C LYS A 59 29.42 -17.83 -12.98
N GLU A 60 28.23 -17.42 -13.42
CA GLU A 60 26.96 -17.80 -12.77
C GLU A 60 26.75 -19.33 -12.83
N LEU A 61 27.02 -19.96 -13.97
CA LEU A 61 26.92 -21.40 -14.12
C LEU A 61 27.93 -22.11 -13.20
N GLN A 62 29.19 -21.66 -13.18
CA GLN A 62 30.23 -22.24 -12.34
C GLN A 62 29.86 -22.19 -10.87
N ASP A 63 29.42 -21.04 -10.37
CA ASP A 63 29.06 -20.85 -8.97
C ASP A 63 27.95 -21.84 -8.56
N VAL A 64 26.83 -21.83 -9.30
CA VAL A 64 25.65 -22.63 -8.96
C VAL A 64 25.89 -24.13 -9.15
N VAL A 65 26.49 -24.55 -10.27
CA VAL A 65 26.78 -25.98 -10.53
C VAL A 65 27.81 -26.51 -9.55
N SER A 66 28.85 -25.74 -9.20
CA SER A 66 29.85 -26.19 -8.22
C SER A 66 29.22 -26.44 -6.85
N GLN A 67 28.32 -25.56 -6.42
CA GLN A 67 27.55 -25.75 -5.19
C GLN A 67 26.67 -27.01 -5.26
N SER A 68 26.01 -27.24 -6.39
CA SER A 68 25.14 -28.40 -6.59
C SER A 68 25.91 -29.74 -6.63
N LEU A 69 27.06 -29.76 -7.31
CA LEU A 69 27.90 -30.95 -7.44
C LEU A 69 28.81 -31.21 -6.23
N GLY A 70 28.91 -30.26 -5.29
CA GLY A 70 29.72 -30.40 -4.08
C GLY A 70 31.22 -30.26 -4.31
N GLY A 71 31.63 -29.55 -5.36
CA GLY A 71 33.04 -29.32 -5.69
C GLY A 71 33.21 -28.34 -6.85
N LYS A 72 34.39 -27.73 -6.98
CA LYS A 72 34.67 -26.73 -8.01
C LYS A 72 34.62 -27.35 -9.41
N VAL A 73 33.78 -26.80 -10.29
CA VAL A 73 33.81 -27.06 -11.73
C VAL A 73 34.76 -26.05 -12.39
N GLU A 74 35.66 -26.51 -13.24
CA GLU A 74 36.62 -25.61 -13.91
C GLU A 74 35.95 -24.76 -14.99
N LEU A 75 36.39 -23.50 -15.11
CA LEU A 75 35.96 -22.54 -16.12
C LEU A 75 37.14 -22.25 -17.05
N LEU A 76 37.06 -22.71 -18.29
CA LEU A 76 38.15 -22.75 -19.26
C LEU A 76 37.81 -21.89 -20.50
N LYS A 77 38.82 -21.57 -21.30
CA LYS A 77 38.66 -20.90 -22.61
C LYS A 77 38.51 -21.88 -23.77
N SER A 78 38.96 -23.12 -23.60
CA SER A 78 38.83 -24.20 -24.58
C SER A 78 38.58 -25.53 -23.86
N PRO A 79 37.94 -26.52 -24.50
CA PRO A 79 37.75 -27.83 -23.91
C PRO A 79 39.08 -28.53 -23.60
N GLY A 80 39.19 -29.15 -22.44
CA GLY A 80 40.32 -30.00 -22.03
C GLY A 80 40.30 -31.40 -22.63
N GLY A 81 39.16 -31.80 -23.22
CA GLY A 81 39.01 -33.03 -24.03
C GLY A 81 38.81 -34.33 -23.24
N GLN A 82 38.90 -34.30 -21.91
CA GLN A 82 38.71 -35.47 -21.03
C GLN A 82 37.35 -35.52 -20.34
N LYS A 83 36.69 -34.37 -20.19
CA LYS A 83 35.41 -34.22 -19.50
C LYS A 83 34.34 -33.73 -20.47
N THR A 84 33.08 -33.85 -20.07
CA THR A 84 31.97 -33.21 -20.79
C THR A 84 32.12 -31.69 -20.70
N ALA A 85 32.29 -31.01 -21.83
CA ALA A 85 32.33 -29.55 -21.87
C ALA A 85 30.92 -28.97 -21.98
N ILE A 86 30.61 -27.99 -21.13
CA ILE A 86 29.46 -27.09 -21.27
C ILE A 86 29.97 -25.80 -21.90
N ILE A 87 29.80 -25.67 -23.22
CA ILE A 87 30.34 -24.59 -24.04
C ILE A 87 29.30 -23.47 -24.17
N LEU A 88 29.66 -22.26 -23.76
CA LEU A 88 28.75 -21.12 -23.70
C LEU A 88 29.03 -20.08 -24.79
N GLY A 89 27.97 -19.51 -25.34
CA GLY A 89 28.00 -18.40 -26.29
C GLY A 89 28.40 -18.81 -27.71
N ASN A 90 28.68 -17.80 -28.53
CA ASN A 90 29.12 -18.04 -29.91
C ASN A 90 30.44 -18.79 -29.92
N SER A 91 30.52 -19.89 -30.67
CA SER A 91 31.69 -20.75 -30.71
C SER A 91 31.80 -21.50 -32.03
N LYS A 92 33.00 -22.01 -32.33
CA LYS A 92 33.22 -22.88 -33.49
C LYS A 92 32.32 -24.13 -33.44
N GLN A 93 32.21 -24.75 -32.27
CA GLN A 93 31.42 -25.97 -32.04
C GLN A 93 29.93 -25.73 -32.29
N LEU A 94 29.42 -24.56 -31.93
CA LEU A 94 28.03 -24.16 -32.19
C LEU A 94 27.75 -24.04 -33.70
N LYS A 95 28.67 -23.44 -34.46
CA LYS A 95 28.58 -23.35 -35.92
C LYS A 95 28.67 -24.73 -36.58
N GLU A 96 29.57 -25.59 -36.12
CA GLU A 96 29.69 -26.97 -36.58
C GLU A 96 28.43 -27.79 -36.27
N ALA A 97 27.73 -27.49 -35.17
CA ALA A 97 26.44 -28.08 -34.80
C ALA A 97 25.24 -27.51 -35.60
N GLY A 98 25.51 -26.63 -36.58
CA GLY A 98 24.51 -26.07 -37.49
C GLY A 98 23.67 -24.93 -36.89
N VAL A 99 24.13 -24.30 -35.80
CA VAL A 99 23.39 -23.20 -35.15
C VAL A 99 23.99 -21.85 -35.52
N ASP A 100 23.13 -20.96 -36.01
CA ASP A 100 23.45 -19.55 -36.30
C ASP A 100 22.69 -18.65 -35.33
N ILE A 101 23.39 -18.08 -34.35
CA ILE A 101 22.78 -17.23 -33.32
C ILE A 101 22.14 -15.96 -33.88
N SER A 102 22.56 -15.48 -35.05
CA SER A 102 21.99 -14.27 -35.66
C SER A 102 20.54 -14.45 -36.09
N LYS A 103 20.12 -15.70 -36.31
CA LYS A 103 18.74 -16.08 -36.67
C LYS A 103 17.83 -16.30 -35.47
N LEU A 104 18.37 -16.31 -34.25
CA LEU A 104 17.57 -16.42 -33.04
C LEU A 104 16.79 -15.13 -32.82
N SER A 105 15.56 -15.25 -32.30
CA SER A 105 14.82 -14.09 -31.81
C SER A 105 15.56 -13.47 -30.63
N ARG A 106 15.35 -12.15 -30.41
CA ARG A 106 15.81 -11.49 -29.17
C ARG A 106 15.31 -12.27 -27.95
N ASP A 107 16.15 -12.37 -26.92
CA ASP A 107 15.98 -13.19 -25.71
C ASP A 107 16.00 -14.71 -25.92
N GLY A 108 15.98 -15.19 -27.17
CA GLY A 108 16.01 -16.61 -27.46
C GLY A 108 17.41 -17.24 -27.28
N PHE A 109 17.41 -18.53 -27.00
CA PHE A 109 18.63 -19.33 -26.83
C PHE A 109 18.42 -20.77 -27.31
N VAL A 110 19.55 -21.45 -27.52
CA VAL A 110 19.62 -22.88 -27.76
C VAL A 110 20.34 -23.59 -26.61
N ILE A 111 19.91 -24.81 -26.28
CA ILE A 111 20.67 -25.79 -25.49
C ILE A 111 20.74 -27.07 -26.32
N LYS A 112 21.94 -27.42 -26.80
CA LYS A 112 22.13 -28.52 -27.75
C LYS A 112 23.25 -29.46 -27.34
N SER A 113 22.98 -30.75 -27.33
CA SER A 113 23.98 -31.80 -27.22
C SER A 113 24.69 -31.98 -28.55
N TYR A 114 26.02 -31.97 -28.53
CA TYR A 114 26.83 -32.17 -29.73
C TYR A 114 28.15 -32.86 -29.39
N LYS A 115 28.36 -34.05 -29.98
CA LYS A 115 29.57 -34.87 -29.79
C LYS A 115 29.92 -35.09 -28.30
N GLY A 116 28.92 -35.40 -27.47
CA GLY A 116 29.09 -35.62 -26.04
C GLY A 116 29.23 -34.36 -25.17
N ASN A 117 29.20 -33.16 -25.77
CA ASN A 117 29.23 -31.87 -25.08
C ASN A 117 27.84 -31.21 -25.06
N ILE A 118 27.71 -30.15 -24.27
CA ILE A 118 26.50 -29.32 -24.18
C ILE A 118 26.87 -27.93 -24.69
N LEU A 119 26.11 -27.42 -25.66
CA LEU A 119 26.26 -26.08 -26.22
C LEU A 119 25.09 -25.22 -25.74
N ILE A 120 25.36 -24.07 -25.13
CA ILE A 120 24.35 -23.12 -24.68
C ILE A 120 24.66 -21.75 -25.27
N ALA A 121 23.78 -21.21 -26.11
CA ALA A 121 24.05 -19.93 -26.76
C ALA A 121 22.77 -19.19 -27.11
N GLY A 122 22.82 -17.86 -27.02
CA GLY A 122 21.79 -16.96 -27.55
C GLY A 122 22.40 -15.72 -28.18
N ARG A 123 21.55 -14.78 -28.58
CA ARG A 123 22.03 -13.45 -29.00
C ARG A 123 22.51 -12.68 -27.79
N ASP A 124 23.77 -12.27 -27.82
CA ASP A 124 24.42 -11.54 -26.74
C ASP A 124 24.98 -10.20 -27.23
N SER A 125 24.97 -9.21 -26.34
CA SER A 125 25.71 -7.97 -26.56
C SER A 125 27.22 -8.20 -26.40
N MET A 126 27.99 -7.72 -27.38
CA MET A 126 29.47 -7.77 -27.33
C MET A 126 30.10 -6.60 -26.57
N LYS A 127 29.31 -5.61 -26.15
CA LYS A 127 29.80 -4.35 -25.52
C LYS A 127 29.36 -4.17 -24.08
N ASP A 128 28.24 -4.79 -23.68
CA ASP A 128 27.64 -4.56 -22.38
C ASP A 128 28.22 -5.52 -21.34
N ASN A 129 28.43 -5.02 -20.12
CA ASN A 129 28.96 -5.81 -19.01
C ASN A 129 27.84 -6.09 -18.00
N PRO A 130 27.35 -7.35 -17.90
CA PRO A 130 26.25 -7.70 -17.01
C PRO A 130 26.55 -7.46 -15.52
N GLU A 131 27.81 -7.59 -15.10
CA GLU A 131 28.24 -7.39 -13.71
C GLU A 131 28.16 -5.90 -13.33
N LYS A 132 28.58 -5.01 -14.24
CA LYS A 132 28.41 -3.55 -14.08
C LYS A 132 26.92 -3.18 -14.12
N ALA A 133 26.16 -3.72 -15.07
CA ALA A 133 24.73 -3.47 -15.22
C ALA A 133 23.93 -3.93 -13.99
N MET A 134 24.32 -5.06 -13.39
CA MET A 134 23.68 -5.59 -12.19
C MET A 134 23.76 -4.60 -11.02
N ASN A 135 24.84 -3.84 -10.91
CA ASN A 135 25.00 -2.81 -9.87
C ASN A 135 24.44 -1.43 -10.26
N GLY A 136 24.00 -1.25 -11.52
CA GLY A 136 23.54 0.02 -12.07
C GLY A 136 22.02 0.25 -12.01
N GLY A 137 21.60 1.39 -12.55
CA GLY A 137 20.18 1.72 -12.72
C GLY A 137 19.50 0.85 -13.79
N CYS A 138 18.16 0.89 -13.84
CA CYS A 138 17.37 0.01 -14.71
C CYS A 138 17.72 0.09 -16.19
N TRP A 139 18.18 1.24 -16.69
CA TRP A 139 18.58 1.43 -18.08
C TRP A 139 19.76 0.54 -18.49
N GLY A 140 20.65 0.22 -17.55
CA GLY A 140 21.77 -0.68 -17.79
C GLY A 140 21.35 -2.12 -18.05
N LEU A 141 20.07 -2.48 -17.84
CA LEU A 141 19.56 -3.83 -18.08
C LEU A 141 19.01 -4.06 -19.48
N TYR A 142 18.92 -3.08 -20.37
CA TYR A 142 18.30 -3.29 -21.68
C TYR A 142 19.36 -3.60 -22.77
N PHE A 143 19.90 -4.82 -22.75
CA PHE A 143 20.86 -5.34 -23.72
C PHE A 143 20.68 -6.84 -23.93
N GLU A 144 20.99 -7.35 -25.13
CA GLU A 144 20.82 -8.77 -25.48
C GLU A 144 21.68 -9.68 -24.60
N ARG A 145 21.09 -10.75 -24.06
CA ARG A 145 21.76 -11.68 -23.13
C ARG A 145 21.19 -13.10 -23.18
N GLY A 146 20.93 -13.61 -24.37
CA GLY A 146 20.30 -14.91 -24.58
C GLY A 146 21.10 -16.06 -23.98
N THR A 147 22.44 -16.05 -24.04
CA THR A 147 23.26 -17.13 -23.45
C THR A 147 23.07 -17.21 -21.93
N LEU A 148 22.97 -16.06 -21.25
CA LEU A 148 22.70 -16.01 -19.82
C LEU A 148 21.33 -16.60 -19.47
N PHE A 149 20.31 -16.36 -20.30
CA PHE A 149 18.99 -16.99 -20.13
C PHE A 149 19.05 -18.49 -20.34
N GLY A 150 19.80 -18.96 -21.34
CA GLY A 150 20.03 -20.39 -21.56
C GLY A 150 20.74 -21.08 -20.39
N VAL A 151 21.69 -20.40 -19.74
CA VAL A 151 22.32 -20.89 -18.50
C VAL A 151 21.32 -21.04 -17.37
N TYR A 152 20.44 -20.06 -17.14
CA TYR A 152 19.42 -20.21 -16.10
C TYR A 152 18.37 -21.28 -16.43
N GLU A 153 17.99 -21.43 -17.70
CA GLU A 153 17.14 -22.55 -18.13
C GLU A 153 17.83 -23.90 -17.90
N PHE A 154 19.11 -24.02 -18.22
CA PHE A 154 19.88 -25.24 -17.97
C PHE A 154 19.92 -25.59 -16.47
N LEU A 155 20.19 -24.59 -15.62
CA LEU A 155 20.21 -24.75 -14.17
C LEU A 155 18.85 -25.19 -13.62
N GLU A 156 17.75 -24.60 -14.11
CA GLU A 156 16.41 -24.95 -13.67
C GLU A 156 15.97 -26.32 -14.17
N ARG A 157 16.22 -26.63 -15.45
CA ARG A 157 15.74 -27.85 -16.09
C ARG A 157 16.53 -29.09 -15.71
N PHE A 158 17.87 -28.99 -15.72
CA PHE A 158 18.74 -30.16 -15.58
C PHE A 158 19.37 -30.26 -14.19
N ALA A 159 19.75 -29.14 -13.57
CA ALA A 159 20.29 -29.14 -12.21
C ALA A 159 19.19 -28.99 -11.14
N ASP A 160 17.92 -28.81 -11.53
CA ASP A 160 16.76 -28.72 -10.66
C ASP A 160 16.82 -27.56 -9.64
N VAL A 161 17.56 -26.50 -10.00
CA VAL A 161 17.76 -25.28 -9.22
C VAL A 161 16.53 -24.38 -9.33
N ARG A 162 16.19 -23.64 -8.27
CA ARG A 162 15.13 -22.62 -8.30
C ARG A 162 15.57 -21.31 -7.67
N PHE A 163 15.17 -20.21 -8.31
CA PHE A 163 15.38 -18.83 -7.84
C PHE A 163 14.01 -18.17 -7.62
N TYR A 164 13.46 -18.25 -6.42
CA TYR A 164 12.14 -17.70 -6.08
C TYR A 164 12.18 -16.25 -5.60
N PHE A 165 13.29 -15.82 -5.00
CA PHE A 165 13.57 -14.43 -4.62
C PHE A 165 15.05 -14.30 -4.20
N PRO A 166 15.59 -13.09 -4.03
CA PRO A 166 17.00 -12.89 -3.70
C PRO A 166 17.46 -13.54 -2.38
N GLY A 167 18.70 -14.02 -2.38
CA GLY A 167 19.38 -14.60 -1.20
C GLY A 167 19.11 -16.10 -1.01
N ASP A 168 19.79 -16.68 -0.02
CA ASP A 168 19.82 -18.13 0.22
C ASP A 168 18.46 -18.71 0.61
N ILE A 169 17.58 -17.91 1.23
CA ILE A 169 16.24 -18.37 1.61
C ILE A 169 15.39 -18.66 0.36
N GLY A 170 15.48 -17.77 -0.65
CA GLY A 170 14.72 -17.86 -1.89
C GLY A 170 15.41 -18.66 -3.00
N THR A 171 16.61 -19.19 -2.74
CA THR A 171 17.36 -19.99 -3.71
C THR A 171 17.41 -21.44 -3.23
N VAL A 172 17.03 -22.38 -4.10
CA VAL A 172 17.06 -23.83 -3.83
C VAL A 172 18.06 -24.46 -4.79
N ILE A 173 19.16 -24.99 -4.27
CA ILE A 173 20.21 -25.68 -5.03
C ILE A 173 20.30 -27.11 -4.51
N PRO A 174 19.74 -28.11 -5.24
CA PRO A 174 19.86 -29.51 -4.88
C PRO A 174 21.32 -29.97 -4.86
N LYS A 175 21.66 -30.85 -3.93
CA LYS A 175 22.96 -31.55 -3.90
C LYS A 175 22.85 -32.82 -4.72
N HIS A 176 23.60 -32.90 -5.81
CA HIS A 176 23.59 -34.07 -6.69
C HIS A 176 24.80 -34.95 -6.42
N GLU A 177 24.57 -36.23 -6.09
CA GLU A 177 25.63 -37.25 -6.09
C GLU A 177 25.86 -37.85 -7.48
N LYS A 178 24.80 -37.81 -8.31
CA LYS A 178 24.82 -38.17 -9.73
C LYS A 178 24.02 -37.12 -10.48
N LEU A 179 24.59 -36.59 -11.55
CA LEU A 179 23.90 -35.67 -12.46
C LEU A 179 24.18 -36.10 -13.89
N ALA A 180 23.14 -36.57 -14.57
CA ALA A 180 23.17 -36.96 -15.97
C ALA A 180 21.93 -36.41 -16.68
N LEU A 181 22.08 -36.12 -17.96
CA LEU A 181 21.03 -35.55 -18.80
C LEU A 181 20.94 -36.29 -20.14
N PRO A 182 19.76 -36.29 -20.78
CA PRO A 182 19.61 -36.86 -22.11
C PRO A 182 20.32 -36.00 -23.16
N GLU A 183 20.52 -36.57 -24.36
CA GLU A 183 20.81 -35.73 -25.52
C GLU A 183 19.62 -34.80 -25.78
N CYS A 184 19.89 -33.54 -26.10
CA CYS A 184 18.86 -32.52 -26.27
C CYS A 184 19.16 -31.57 -27.43
N ASP A 185 18.11 -31.00 -28.02
CA ASP A 185 18.18 -29.90 -29.00
C ASP A 185 16.99 -28.97 -28.71
N ILE A 186 17.19 -28.06 -27.75
CA ILE A 186 16.17 -27.19 -27.20
C ILE A 186 16.38 -25.80 -27.77
N LEU A 187 15.41 -25.29 -28.53
CA LEU A 187 15.33 -23.89 -28.94
C LEU A 187 14.17 -23.23 -28.20
N GLU A 188 14.48 -22.20 -27.41
CA GLU A 188 13.46 -21.47 -26.65
C GLU A 188 13.54 -19.97 -26.88
N LYS A 189 12.38 -19.33 -26.75
CA LYS A 189 12.17 -17.89 -26.79
C LYS A 189 10.97 -17.54 -25.90
N PRO A 190 10.85 -16.29 -25.43
CA PRO A 190 9.67 -15.89 -24.70
C PRO A 190 8.43 -15.81 -25.62
N ASP A 191 7.26 -16.11 -25.07
CA ASP A 191 5.96 -15.90 -25.71
C ASP A 191 5.50 -14.45 -25.64
N TYR A 192 5.77 -13.76 -24.51
CA TYR A 192 5.57 -12.32 -24.37
C TYR A 192 6.86 -11.55 -24.56
N THR A 193 6.88 -10.52 -25.41
CA THR A 193 8.03 -9.61 -25.55
C THR A 193 8.14 -8.66 -24.37
N VAL A 194 7.03 -8.05 -23.96
CA VAL A 194 6.99 -7.16 -22.80
C VAL A 194 6.72 -7.98 -21.55
N ARG A 195 7.71 -8.04 -20.66
CA ARG A 195 7.67 -8.83 -19.43
C ARG A 195 8.24 -7.97 -18.33
N LYS A 196 7.41 -7.10 -17.76
CA LYS A 196 7.86 -6.12 -16.78
C LYS A 196 6.92 -6.09 -15.60
N PHE A 197 7.48 -5.89 -14.42
CA PHE A 197 6.71 -5.56 -13.24
C PHE A 197 7.44 -4.47 -12.46
N SER A 198 6.70 -3.80 -11.60
CA SER A 198 7.20 -2.67 -10.86
C SER A 198 7.94 -3.10 -9.59
N TRP A 199 9.07 -2.45 -9.31
CA TRP A 199 9.92 -2.73 -8.15
C TRP A 199 10.09 -1.46 -7.31
N LEU A 200 9.08 -1.04 -6.53
CA LEU A 200 9.20 0.05 -5.55
C LEU A 200 9.03 -0.47 -4.13
N GLY A 201 10.19 -0.67 -3.52
CA GLY A 201 10.64 -0.14 -2.23
C GLY A 201 12.12 0.33 -2.35
N ALA A 202 12.56 0.67 -3.58
CA ALA A 202 13.97 0.74 -3.98
C ALA A 202 14.41 2.12 -4.51
N THR A 203 13.62 3.18 -4.29
CA THR A 203 14.18 4.54 -4.30
C THR A 203 14.98 4.82 -3.01
N SER A 204 14.79 4.01 -1.96
CA SER A 204 15.44 4.15 -0.65
C SER A 204 16.28 2.93 -0.21
N GLY A 205 16.52 1.94 -1.10
CA GLY A 205 17.48 0.86 -0.82
C GLY A 205 17.14 -0.07 0.34
N THR A 206 15.87 -0.21 0.74
CA THR A 206 15.49 -1.05 1.87
C THR A 206 14.53 -2.16 1.48
N VAL A 207 15.09 -3.28 1.02
CA VAL A 207 14.43 -4.58 1.23
C VAL A 207 14.75 -4.97 2.67
N GLY A 208 13.83 -4.75 3.60
CA GLY A 208 14.12 -4.71 5.06
C GLY A 208 14.79 -5.94 5.69
N TRP A 209 14.78 -7.11 5.03
CA TRP A 209 15.48 -8.33 5.49
C TRP A 209 16.81 -8.59 4.75
N MET A 210 17.15 -7.78 3.76
CA MET A 210 18.40 -7.90 3.01
C MET A 210 19.42 -6.89 3.52
N PRO A 211 20.69 -7.28 3.69
CA PRO A 211 21.73 -6.34 4.06
C PRO A 211 21.82 -5.24 3.01
N LYS A 212 22.01 -3.98 3.46
CA LYS A 212 22.43 -2.90 2.58
C LYS A 212 23.72 -3.33 1.88
N VAL A 213 23.70 -3.42 0.55
CA VAL A 213 24.91 -3.67 -0.22
C VAL A 213 25.59 -2.33 -0.41
N ALA A 214 26.78 -2.16 0.16
CA ALA A 214 27.58 -0.96 -0.04
C ALA A 214 27.75 -0.70 -1.55
N GLY A 215 27.19 0.41 -2.05
CA GLY A 215 27.35 0.85 -3.43
C GLY A 215 26.29 0.42 -4.45
N SER A 216 25.23 -0.34 -4.10
CA SER A 216 24.10 -0.55 -5.04
C SER A 216 22.80 -1.01 -4.38
N ASP A 217 21.77 -0.16 -4.44
CA ASP A 217 20.40 -0.46 -4.02
C ASP A 217 19.62 -1.35 -5.02
N PHE A 218 20.22 -1.68 -6.18
CA PHE A 218 19.54 -2.37 -7.29
C PHE A 218 20.03 -3.79 -7.57
N LYS A 219 21.15 -4.22 -6.96
CA LYS A 219 21.79 -5.52 -7.27
C LYS A 219 20.81 -6.68 -7.25
N TRP A 220 20.05 -6.83 -6.16
CA TRP A 220 19.14 -7.95 -5.96
C TRP A 220 17.98 -7.97 -6.95
N LYS A 221 17.42 -6.79 -7.26
CA LYS A 221 16.42 -6.64 -8.32
C LYS A 221 16.97 -7.09 -9.65
N ASN A 222 18.12 -6.53 -10.04
CA ASN A 222 18.71 -6.73 -11.34
C ASN A 222 19.11 -8.20 -11.54
N GLN A 223 19.58 -8.85 -10.47
CA GLN A 223 19.86 -10.28 -10.45
C GLN A 223 18.58 -11.12 -10.69
N MET A 224 17.45 -10.77 -10.08
CA MET A 224 16.19 -11.47 -10.36
C MET A 224 15.71 -11.22 -11.78
N TYR A 225 15.93 -10.03 -12.34
CA TYR A 225 15.63 -9.76 -13.75
C TYR A 225 16.40 -10.71 -14.69
N TYR A 226 17.64 -11.07 -14.35
CA TYR A 226 18.40 -12.07 -15.10
C TYR A 226 17.86 -13.49 -14.88
N ARG A 227 17.71 -13.91 -13.61
CA ARG A 227 17.28 -15.28 -13.24
C ARG A 227 15.86 -15.62 -13.71
N TRP A 228 14.96 -14.64 -13.75
CA TRP A 228 13.59 -14.77 -14.23
C TRP A 228 13.42 -14.50 -15.73
N ARG A 229 14.53 -14.28 -16.46
CA ARG A 229 14.54 -14.09 -17.92
C ARG A 229 13.62 -12.95 -18.38
N MET A 230 13.67 -11.84 -17.64
CA MET A 230 12.89 -10.64 -17.92
C MET A 230 13.38 -9.94 -19.20
N GLU A 231 12.57 -9.03 -19.74
CA GLU A 231 12.83 -8.38 -21.03
C GLU A 231 14.23 -7.73 -21.14
N THR A 232 14.82 -7.80 -22.33
CA THR A 232 16.09 -7.13 -22.64
C THR A 232 15.93 -5.87 -23.47
N GLU A 233 14.71 -5.52 -23.86
CA GLU A 233 14.35 -4.31 -24.59
C GLU A 233 13.24 -3.59 -23.84
N TYR A 234 13.31 -2.26 -23.79
CA TYR A 234 12.24 -1.44 -23.22
C TYR A 234 11.42 -0.81 -24.35
N LEU A 235 10.09 -0.98 -24.30
CA LEU A 235 9.16 -0.29 -25.19
C LEU A 235 8.57 0.92 -24.42
N PRO A 236 9.01 2.16 -24.72
CA PRO A 236 8.52 3.35 -24.04
C PRO A 236 7.08 3.66 -24.47
N CYS A 237 6.19 3.98 -23.53
CA CYS A 237 4.78 4.25 -23.80
C CYS A 237 4.08 4.93 -22.61
N CYS A 238 4.83 5.72 -21.84
CA CYS A 238 4.34 6.37 -20.64
C CYS A 238 4.86 7.82 -20.57
N HIS A 239 3.96 8.76 -20.84
CA HIS A 239 4.15 10.22 -20.76
C HIS A 239 5.32 10.77 -21.60
N GLY A 240 5.63 10.18 -22.75
CA GLY A 240 6.75 10.58 -23.61
C GLY A 240 6.78 12.07 -23.98
N LEU A 241 5.65 12.71 -24.22
CA LEU A 241 5.62 14.15 -24.56
C LEU A 241 6.14 15.03 -23.42
N SER A 242 5.98 14.61 -22.17
CA SER A 242 6.54 15.31 -21.01
C SER A 242 8.07 15.29 -20.98
N ARG A 243 8.69 14.38 -21.76
CA ARG A 243 10.14 14.20 -21.84
C ARG A 243 10.79 15.03 -22.95
N LEU A 244 10.01 15.78 -23.74
CA LEU A 244 10.50 16.61 -24.85
C LEU A 244 10.86 18.05 -24.46
N THR A 245 11.00 18.31 -23.15
CA THR A 245 11.39 19.62 -22.56
C THR A 245 10.64 20.81 -23.14
N PHE A 246 9.35 20.62 -23.47
CA PHE A 246 8.55 21.68 -24.08
C PHE A 246 8.44 22.91 -23.20
N LEU A 247 8.35 22.74 -21.88
CA LEU A 247 8.39 23.85 -20.93
C LEU A 247 9.65 24.68 -21.10
N GLU A 248 10.83 24.06 -21.11
CA GLU A 248 12.10 24.76 -21.30
C GLU A 248 12.23 25.40 -22.68
N ARG A 249 11.68 24.79 -23.71
CA ARG A 249 11.84 25.24 -25.11
C ARG A 249 10.86 26.34 -25.50
N PHE A 250 9.63 26.30 -24.98
CA PHE A 250 8.49 27.01 -25.58
C PHE A 250 7.65 27.81 -24.58
N SER A 251 7.85 27.70 -23.27
CA SER A 251 7.04 28.42 -22.26
C SER A 251 7.00 29.94 -22.45
N GLU A 252 8.12 30.53 -22.89
CA GLU A 252 8.26 31.97 -23.09
C GLU A 252 7.93 32.40 -24.53
N THR A 253 8.30 31.59 -25.53
CA THR A 253 8.17 31.97 -26.94
C THR A 253 6.85 31.55 -27.58
N HIS A 254 6.24 30.46 -27.09
CA HIS A 254 4.99 29.89 -27.61
C HIS A 254 4.09 29.44 -26.45
N PRO A 255 3.66 30.36 -25.56
CA PRO A 255 2.81 30.03 -24.42
C PRO A 255 1.48 29.39 -24.85
N GLU A 256 1.02 29.62 -26.08
CA GLU A 256 -0.18 29.02 -26.66
C GLU A 256 -0.06 27.51 -26.93
N TYR A 257 1.15 26.95 -26.91
CA TYR A 257 1.36 25.50 -26.98
C TYR A 257 0.87 24.77 -25.74
N PHE A 258 0.75 25.48 -24.62
CA PHE A 258 0.27 24.95 -23.37
C PHE A 258 -1.24 25.15 -23.23
N ALA A 259 -1.88 24.19 -22.56
CA ALA A 259 -3.31 24.17 -22.34
C ALA A 259 -3.78 25.46 -21.66
N LEU A 260 -4.88 26.03 -22.17
CA LEU A 260 -5.59 27.12 -21.50
C LEU A 260 -6.35 26.54 -20.31
N THR A 261 -6.19 27.11 -19.13
CA THR A 261 -6.94 26.75 -17.93
C THR A 261 -8.23 27.54 -17.83
N GLN A 262 -9.12 27.14 -16.92
CA GLN A 262 -10.41 27.80 -16.71
C GLN A 262 -10.27 29.24 -16.18
N ASP A 263 -9.21 29.53 -15.42
CA ASP A 263 -8.88 30.87 -14.92
C ASP A 263 -8.09 31.72 -15.94
N GLY A 264 -7.95 31.25 -17.19
CA GLY A 264 -7.29 31.98 -18.27
C GLY A 264 -5.76 31.86 -18.31
N ARG A 265 -5.13 31.17 -17.34
CA ARG A 265 -3.69 30.89 -17.36
C ARG A 265 -3.30 29.86 -18.44
N ARG A 266 -2.00 29.73 -18.69
CA ARG A 266 -1.42 28.64 -19.49
C ARG A 266 -0.82 27.61 -18.57
N TYR A 267 -0.95 26.33 -18.94
CA TYR A 267 -0.51 25.19 -18.14
C TYR A 267 1.01 24.98 -18.15
N LYS A 268 1.76 26.06 -17.85
CA LYS A 268 3.23 26.16 -17.90
C LYS A 268 3.88 26.50 -16.56
N GLU A 269 3.08 26.89 -15.57
CA GLU A 269 3.58 27.38 -14.28
C GLU A 269 3.99 26.23 -13.36
N LYS A 270 4.97 26.47 -12.48
CA LYS A 270 5.59 25.42 -11.64
C LYS A 270 4.70 24.94 -10.48
N ASP A 271 3.75 25.77 -10.06
CA ASP A 271 2.76 25.47 -9.02
C ASP A 271 1.66 24.53 -9.50
N MET A 272 1.52 24.32 -10.82
CA MET A 272 0.49 23.47 -11.39
C MET A 272 0.86 21.99 -11.32
N ALA A 273 -0.06 21.17 -10.84
CA ALA A 273 0.09 19.72 -10.80
C ALA A 273 0.29 19.16 -12.22
N HIS A 274 1.33 18.35 -12.41
CA HIS A 274 1.73 17.81 -13.71
C HIS A 274 1.83 18.90 -14.80
N THR A 275 2.53 20.01 -14.49
CA THR A 275 2.76 21.12 -15.41
C THR A 275 3.29 20.70 -16.78
N GLY A 276 2.99 21.49 -17.82
CA GLY A 276 3.31 21.17 -19.22
C GLY A 276 2.19 20.48 -20.01
N GLN A 277 0.93 20.62 -19.60
CA GLN A 277 -0.22 20.10 -20.35
C GLN A 277 -0.38 20.87 -21.67
N LEU A 278 -0.71 20.18 -22.76
CA LEU A 278 -0.60 20.73 -24.12
C LEU A 278 -1.95 21.17 -24.72
N CYS A 279 -1.90 22.22 -25.54
CA CYS A 279 -2.98 22.63 -26.41
C CYS A 279 -2.82 21.97 -27.79
N LEU A 280 -3.54 20.87 -28.04
CA LEU A 280 -3.38 20.08 -29.28
C LEU A 280 -3.89 20.79 -30.55
N SER A 281 -4.56 21.93 -30.44
CA SER A 281 -5.00 22.76 -31.60
C SER A 281 -3.99 23.86 -31.97
N SER A 282 -2.86 23.93 -31.25
CA SER A 282 -1.77 24.86 -31.51
C SER A 282 -0.75 24.29 -32.50
N GLY A 283 0.35 25.02 -32.75
CA GLY A 283 1.47 24.54 -33.57
C GLY A 283 2.26 23.36 -32.97
N ILE A 284 1.95 22.91 -31.75
CA ILE A 284 2.71 21.88 -31.03
C ILE A 284 2.82 20.55 -31.80
N ARG A 285 1.79 20.15 -32.56
CA ARG A 285 1.82 18.89 -33.35
C ARG A 285 2.96 18.86 -34.36
N ALA A 286 3.30 20.02 -34.95
CA ALA A 286 4.40 20.13 -35.89
C ALA A 286 5.76 19.95 -35.20
N GLU A 287 5.92 20.45 -33.97
CA GLU A 287 7.13 20.26 -33.17
C GLU A 287 7.28 18.80 -32.73
N ILE A 288 6.19 18.14 -32.34
CA ILE A 288 6.18 16.70 -32.02
C ILE A 288 6.67 15.87 -33.22
N TYR A 289 6.17 16.15 -34.42
CA TYR A 289 6.65 15.49 -35.64
C TYR A 289 8.17 15.71 -35.86
N LYS A 290 8.65 16.95 -35.74
CA LYS A 290 10.08 17.26 -35.94
C LYS A 290 10.96 16.56 -34.91
N ASP A 291 10.49 16.44 -33.68
CA ASP A 291 11.21 15.72 -32.62
C ASP A 291 11.24 14.21 -32.90
N ALA A 292 10.11 13.63 -33.34
CA ALA A 292 10.04 12.23 -33.74
C ALA A 292 10.94 11.92 -34.94
N GLU A 293 10.92 12.76 -35.98
CA GLU A 293 11.79 12.63 -37.14
C GLU A 293 13.27 12.71 -36.75
N ALA A 294 13.65 13.70 -35.92
CA ALA A 294 15.01 13.86 -35.48
C ALA A 294 15.50 12.63 -34.69
N PHE A 295 14.71 12.15 -33.74
CA PHE A 295 15.08 10.98 -32.95
C PHE A 295 15.20 9.71 -33.82
N LEU A 296 14.19 9.43 -34.64
CA LEU A 296 14.11 8.19 -35.43
C LEU A 296 15.12 8.15 -36.59
N THR A 297 15.64 9.30 -37.01
CA THR A 297 16.77 9.39 -37.96
C THR A 297 18.14 9.41 -37.28
N GLY A 298 18.19 9.23 -35.96
CA GLY A 298 19.43 9.15 -35.18
C GLY A 298 20.12 10.50 -34.97
N LYS A 299 19.42 11.62 -35.14
CA LYS A 299 19.98 12.94 -34.85
C LYS A 299 20.15 13.13 -33.35
N ASP A 300 21.22 13.83 -32.99
CA ASP A 300 21.48 14.20 -31.60
C ASP A 300 20.39 15.14 -31.05
N ALA A 301 20.07 14.97 -29.76
CA ALA A 301 19.06 15.75 -29.05
C ALA A 301 19.35 17.27 -29.06
N SER A 302 20.62 17.68 -29.21
CA SER A 302 21.01 19.08 -29.38
C SER A 302 20.43 19.73 -30.64
N THR A 303 20.16 18.96 -31.70
CA THR A 303 19.55 19.47 -32.94
C THR A 303 18.13 20.02 -32.73
N ARG A 304 17.50 19.65 -31.62
CA ARG A 304 16.18 20.11 -31.19
C ARG A 304 16.20 20.95 -29.92
N ASN A 305 17.40 21.30 -29.42
CA ASN A 305 17.62 22.05 -28.17
C ASN A 305 16.94 21.39 -26.95
N MET A 306 17.03 20.06 -26.86
CA MET A 306 16.40 19.24 -25.82
C MET A 306 17.13 19.32 -24.47
N LYS A 307 17.19 20.51 -23.87
CA LYS A 307 17.91 20.76 -22.61
C LYS A 307 17.04 20.38 -21.41
N HIS A 308 17.49 19.41 -20.62
CA HIS A 308 16.79 19.02 -19.40
C HIS A 308 17.32 19.79 -18.18
N SER A 309 16.52 20.73 -17.69
CA SER A 309 16.86 21.58 -16.54
C SER A 309 17.22 20.77 -15.28
N LYS A 310 16.44 19.72 -15.00
CA LYS A 310 16.65 18.77 -13.88
C LYS A 310 18.02 18.09 -13.90
N TYR A 311 18.67 17.99 -15.06
CA TYR A 311 19.93 17.28 -15.23
C TYR A 311 21.09 18.22 -15.55
N GLY A 312 21.01 19.48 -15.13
CA GLY A 312 22.04 20.49 -15.37
C GLY A 312 22.10 20.94 -16.82
N ASN A 313 20.95 21.06 -17.49
CA ASN A 313 20.81 21.47 -18.89
C ASN A 313 21.53 20.57 -19.90
N ARG A 314 21.76 19.31 -19.55
CA ARG A 314 22.27 18.31 -20.50
C ARG A 314 21.26 18.06 -21.62
N CYS A 315 21.77 17.96 -22.85
CA CYS A 315 21.00 17.56 -24.02
C CYS A 315 21.08 16.05 -24.20
N PHE A 316 19.94 15.37 -24.15
CA PHE A 316 19.84 13.95 -24.47
C PHE A 316 18.39 13.58 -24.77
N TRP A 317 18.18 12.42 -25.40
CA TRP A 317 16.85 11.83 -25.54
C TRP A 317 16.57 11.01 -24.27
N ASP A 318 15.57 11.39 -23.48
CA ASP A 318 15.24 10.68 -22.24
C ASP A 318 14.83 9.21 -22.54
N PRO A 319 15.59 8.22 -22.04
CA PRO A 319 15.33 6.81 -22.35
C PRO A 319 13.97 6.31 -21.83
N SER A 320 13.29 7.05 -20.95
CA SER A 320 11.93 6.72 -20.52
C SER A 320 10.85 6.93 -21.58
N GLY A 321 11.08 7.87 -22.51
CA GLY A 321 10.19 8.15 -23.65
C GLY A 321 10.74 7.67 -25.00
N PHE A 322 12.06 7.52 -25.13
CA PHE A 322 12.69 7.31 -26.44
C PHE A 322 13.71 6.18 -26.39
N GLN A 323 13.49 5.15 -27.21
CA GLN A 323 14.37 3.98 -27.36
C GLN A 323 14.62 3.74 -28.85
N PRO A 324 15.76 3.13 -29.26
CA PRO A 324 16.05 2.91 -30.68
C PRO A 324 14.86 2.30 -31.43
N GLY A 325 14.35 3.03 -32.44
CA GLY A 325 13.18 2.62 -33.24
C GLY A 325 11.80 2.90 -32.63
N TYR A 326 11.71 3.45 -31.41
CA TYR A 326 10.46 3.70 -30.70
C TYR A 326 10.39 5.11 -30.12
N PHE A 327 9.39 5.89 -30.56
CA PHE A 327 9.12 7.24 -30.08
C PHE A 327 7.79 7.29 -29.32
N ASP A 328 7.82 7.53 -28.01
CA ASP A 328 6.60 7.67 -27.20
C ASP A 328 5.96 9.05 -27.37
N ILE A 329 4.71 9.07 -27.82
CA ILE A 329 3.92 10.28 -28.05
C ILE A 329 2.80 10.45 -27.01
N MET A 330 2.82 9.68 -25.92
CA MET A 330 1.78 9.77 -24.89
C MET A 330 1.75 11.16 -24.23
N PRO A 331 0.55 11.76 -24.09
CA PRO A 331 0.34 12.97 -23.31
C PRO A 331 0.82 12.88 -21.86
N GLN A 332 0.98 14.05 -21.24
CA GLN A 332 1.34 14.18 -19.83
C GLN A 332 0.32 13.49 -18.91
N ASP A 333 0.80 13.01 -17.77
CA ASP A 333 -0.04 12.36 -16.73
C ASP A 333 -1.15 13.30 -16.22
N SER A 334 -2.22 12.72 -15.68
CA SER A 334 -3.43 13.43 -15.22
C SER A 334 -4.16 14.27 -16.29
N PHE A 335 -3.83 14.09 -17.58
CA PHE A 335 -4.41 14.73 -18.79
C PHE A 335 -5.37 15.90 -18.52
N TYR A 336 -4.92 17.12 -18.81
CA TYR A 336 -5.76 18.30 -18.71
C TYR A 336 -6.38 18.70 -20.07
N PRO A 337 -7.72 18.69 -20.23
CA PRO A 337 -8.35 19.11 -21.47
C PRO A 337 -8.29 20.63 -21.62
N CYS A 338 -7.43 21.12 -22.52
CA CYS A 338 -7.28 22.54 -22.83
C CYS A 338 -8.64 23.24 -23.06
N ARG A 339 -8.86 24.37 -22.37
CA ARG A 339 -10.12 25.13 -22.35
C ARG A 339 -10.29 26.09 -23.53
N CYS A 340 -9.37 26.15 -24.49
CA CYS A 340 -9.56 26.97 -25.68
C CYS A 340 -10.71 26.44 -26.55
N GLU A 341 -11.41 27.35 -27.24
CA GLU A 341 -12.59 27.04 -28.06
C GLU A 341 -12.34 25.89 -29.04
N LYS A 342 -11.21 25.91 -29.74
CA LYS A 342 -10.83 24.88 -30.72
C LYS A 342 -10.68 23.48 -30.10
N CYS A 343 -10.07 23.38 -28.91
CA CYS A 343 -9.94 22.09 -28.22
C CYS A 343 -11.27 21.64 -27.62
N GLN A 344 -12.06 22.56 -27.07
CA GLN A 344 -13.35 22.25 -26.47
C GLN A 344 -14.39 21.77 -27.49
N ALA A 345 -14.26 22.13 -28.77
CA ALA A 345 -15.06 21.57 -29.86
C ALA A 345 -14.95 20.03 -29.98
N HIS A 346 -13.92 19.42 -29.36
CA HIS A 346 -13.73 17.98 -29.24
C HIS A 346 -13.96 17.48 -27.81
N TYR A 347 -13.28 18.06 -26.81
CA TYR A 347 -13.30 17.56 -25.43
C TYR A 347 -14.68 17.63 -24.75
N SER A 348 -15.52 18.59 -25.12
CA SER A 348 -16.87 18.74 -24.54
C SER A 348 -17.87 17.69 -25.01
N LYS A 349 -17.54 16.90 -26.05
CA LYS A 349 -18.44 15.92 -26.67
C LYS A 349 -18.30 14.50 -26.09
N GLY A 350 -17.51 14.33 -25.02
CA GLY A 350 -17.29 13.06 -24.33
C GLY A 350 -16.05 12.29 -24.78
N ASP A 351 -15.85 11.11 -24.20
CA ASP A 351 -14.62 10.32 -24.31
C ASP A 351 -14.32 9.86 -25.74
N GLN A 352 -15.32 9.49 -26.54
CA GLN A 352 -15.09 9.06 -27.92
C GLN A 352 -14.52 10.20 -28.78
N ALA A 353 -15.13 11.39 -28.74
CA ALA A 353 -14.65 12.56 -29.48
C ALA A 353 -13.27 13.04 -28.98
N THR A 354 -13.03 12.90 -27.67
CA THR A 354 -11.71 13.14 -27.07
C THR A 354 -10.68 12.15 -27.59
N SER A 355 -11.03 10.86 -27.65
CA SER A 355 -10.18 9.80 -28.17
C SER A 355 -9.82 10.06 -29.63
N ASP A 356 -10.81 10.29 -30.48
CA ASP A 356 -10.60 10.58 -31.90
C ASP A 356 -9.67 11.80 -32.08
N TYR A 357 -9.80 12.83 -31.25
CA TYR A 357 -8.96 14.03 -31.36
C TYR A 357 -7.50 13.81 -30.93
N VAL A 358 -7.29 13.09 -29.82
CA VAL A 358 -5.94 12.77 -29.31
C VAL A 358 -5.25 11.75 -30.21
N TRP A 359 -5.92 10.67 -30.60
CA TRP A 359 -5.38 9.68 -31.54
C TRP A 359 -5.19 10.27 -32.94
N GLY A 360 -5.99 11.26 -33.34
CA GLY A 360 -5.79 11.99 -34.59
C GLY A 360 -4.40 12.63 -34.69
N MET A 361 -3.84 13.14 -33.59
CA MET A 361 -2.44 13.61 -33.56
C MET A 361 -1.46 12.46 -33.80
N VAL A 362 -1.70 11.29 -33.21
CA VAL A 362 -0.83 10.11 -33.36
C VAL A 362 -0.83 9.63 -34.80
N VAL A 363 -2.02 9.52 -35.42
CA VAL A 363 -2.19 9.14 -36.82
C VAL A 363 -1.49 10.14 -37.73
N GLU A 364 -1.71 11.44 -37.53
CA GLU A 364 -1.06 12.52 -38.30
C GLU A 364 0.47 12.40 -38.29
N VAL A 365 1.08 12.23 -37.11
CA VAL A 365 2.53 12.08 -36.98
C VAL A 365 3.01 10.78 -37.64
N ALA A 366 2.33 9.67 -37.37
CA ALA A 366 2.71 8.35 -37.87
C ALA A 366 2.64 8.26 -39.41
N GLU A 367 1.57 8.78 -40.03
CA GLU A 367 1.44 8.84 -41.49
C GLU A 367 2.49 9.73 -42.12
N LYS A 368 2.80 10.87 -41.51
CA LYS A 368 3.83 11.77 -42.03
C LYS A 368 5.23 11.15 -41.98
N LEU A 369 5.55 10.43 -40.91
CA LEU A 369 6.80 9.65 -40.82
C LEU A 369 6.89 8.60 -41.94
N LYS A 370 5.80 7.85 -42.18
CA LYS A 370 5.73 6.88 -43.29
C LYS A 370 5.90 7.52 -44.65
N LYS A 371 5.16 8.60 -44.91
CA LYS A 371 5.20 9.34 -46.18
C LYS A 371 6.61 9.82 -46.50
N ASN A 372 7.37 10.19 -45.48
CA ASN A 372 8.73 10.71 -45.61
C ASN A 372 9.82 9.62 -45.51
N GLY A 373 9.45 8.34 -45.47
CA GLY A 373 10.40 7.22 -45.42
C GLY A 373 11.20 7.15 -44.12
N ILE A 374 10.70 7.71 -43.02
CA ILE A 374 11.40 7.69 -41.73
C ILE A 374 11.16 6.34 -41.04
N PRO A 375 12.22 5.60 -40.65
CA PRO A 375 12.07 4.28 -40.04
C PRO A 375 11.58 4.38 -38.58
N GLY A 376 11.09 3.26 -38.03
CA GLY A 376 10.68 3.15 -36.62
C GLY A 376 9.18 3.29 -36.40
N CYS A 377 8.79 3.36 -35.12
CA CYS A 377 7.39 3.36 -34.68
C CYS A 377 7.11 4.48 -33.68
N VAL A 378 5.84 4.87 -33.62
CA VAL A 378 5.28 5.73 -32.57
C VAL A 378 4.52 4.86 -31.59
N ASN A 379 4.75 5.07 -30.29
CA ASN A 379 4.11 4.32 -29.22
C ASN A 379 3.11 5.23 -28.48
N MET A 380 1.93 4.70 -28.14
CA MET A 380 0.89 5.44 -27.43
C MET A 380 0.07 4.51 -26.52
N MET A 381 -0.21 4.96 -25.29
CA MET A 381 -1.10 4.24 -24.38
C MET A 381 -2.55 4.67 -24.60
N ALA A 382 -3.48 3.73 -24.71
CA ALA A 382 -4.91 3.97 -24.57
C ALA A 382 -5.24 4.14 -23.08
N TYR A 383 -5.49 5.39 -22.67
CA TYR A 383 -5.70 5.81 -21.27
C TYR A 383 -6.86 6.79 -21.18
N THR A 384 -7.58 6.82 -20.06
CA THR A 384 -8.71 7.76 -19.88
C THR A 384 -8.22 9.22 -19.98
N PRO A 385 -8.87 10.11 -20.74
CA PRO A 385 -10.16 9.94 -21.45
C PRO A 385 -10.07 9.40 -22.90
N TYR A 386 -8.88 9.24 -23.46
CA TYR A 386 -8.64 8.76 -24.84
C TYR A 386 -8.40 7.23 -24.93
N ARG A 387 -9.08 6.46 -24.07
CA ARG A 387 -9.04 4.99 -24.04
C ARG A 387 -9.93 4.31 -25.08
N PRO A 388 -11.13 4.84 -25.44
CA PRO A 388 -11.96 4.25 -26.48
C PRO A 388 -11.19 4.09 -27.80
N VAL A 389 -11.48 3.05 -28.56
CA VAL A 389 -10.86 2.86 -29.88
C VAL A 389 -11.25 4.02 -30.79
N PRO A 390 -10.29 4.73 -31.39
CA PRO A 390 -10.59 5.87 -32.25
C PRO A 390 -11.24 5.42 -33.56
N THR A 391 -12.06 6.29 -34.13
CA THR A 391 -12.73 6.02 -35.42
C THR A 391 -11.73 5.94 -36.57
N GLN A 392 -10.66 6.74 -36.54
CA GLN A 392 -9.63 6.77 -37.57
C GLN A 392 -8.85 5.45 -37.64
N GLU A 393 -8.37 5.09 -38.83
CA GLU A 393 -7.48 3.96 -39.01
C GLU A 393 -6.12 4.21 -38.35
N ILE A 394 -5.54 3.16 -37.75
CA ILE A 394 -4.25 3.24 -37.08
C ILE A 394 -3.15 2.77 -38.06
N PRO A 395 -2.16 3.63 -38.37
CA PRO A 395 -1.01 3.23 -39.19
C PRO A 395 -0.22 2.05 -38.58
N ASP A 396 0.34 1.20 -39.44
CA ASP A 396 1.12 0.02 -39.02
C ASP A 396 2.42 0.36 -38.25
N ASN A 397 2.94 1.57 -38.35
CA ASN A 397 4.06 2.08 -37.55
C ASN A 397 3.61 2.65 -36.20
N VAL A 398 2.37 2.40 -35.77
CA VAL A 398 1.91 2.69 -34.40
C VAL A 398 1.93 1.39 -33.56
N ARG A 399 2.30 1.53 -32.29
CA ARG A 399 2.19 0.48 -31.27
C ARG A 399 1.36 1.00 -30.11
N VAL A 400 0.45 0.16 -29.63
CA VAL A 400 -0.52 0.56 -28.61
C VAL A 400 -0.39 -0.28 -27.35
N MET A 401 -0.26 0.42 -26.22
CA MET A 401 -0.43 -0.16 -24.89
C MET A 401 -1.85 0.14 -24.41
N VAL A 402 -2.53 -0.81 -23.75
CA VAL A 402 -3.87 -0.58 -23.20
C VAL A 402 -3.82 -0.59 -21.67
N ALA A 403 -4.31 0.47 -21.04
CA ALA A 403 -4.39 0.55 -19.58
C ALA A 403 -5.68 -0.07 -19.06
N VAL A 404 -5.53 -1.10 -18.22
CA VAL A 404 -6.64 -1.85 -17.61
C VAL A 404 -6.31 -2.25 -16.16
N GLY A 405 -7.33 -2.60 -15.39
CA GLY A 405 -7.22 -3.02 -13.99
C GLY A 405 -6.38 -4.28 -13.78
N GLY A 406 -6.51 -5.27 -14.67
CA GLY A 406 -5.62 -6.43 -14.71
C GLY A 406 -6.07 -7.64 -13.89
N PRO A 407 -5.14 -8.51 -13.44
CA PRO A 407 -5.45 -9.86 -12.94
C PRO A 407 -6.54 -9.99 -11.88
N TRP A 408 -6.62 -9.10 -10.89
CA TRP A 408 -7.61 -9.22 -9.80
C TRP A 408 -9.05 -8.97 -10.25
N TYR A 409 -9.27 -8.42 -11.44
CA TYR A 409 -10.60 -8.31 -12.02
C TYR A 409 -11.15 -9.64 -12.50
N MET A 410 -10.30 -10.65 -12.76
CA MET A 410 -10.71 -11.97 -13.25
C MET A 410 -11.73 -12.66 -12.32
N ASP A 411 -11.61 -12.46 -11.00
CA ASP A 411 -12.55 -12.98 -10.00
C ASP A 411 -13.88 -12.18 -9.96
N LYS A 412 -13.99 -11.07 -10.70
CA LYS A 412 -15.12 -10.13 -10.68
C LYS A 412 -16.02 -10.22 -11.91
N GLY A 413 -15.95 -11.33 -12.65
CA GLY A 413 -16.89 -11.74 -13.71
C GLY A 413 -17.16 -10.67 -14.77
N ASP A 414 -18.17 -9.84 -14.57
CA ASP A 414 -18.58 -8.79 -15.52
C ASP A 414 -17.53 -7.69 -15.69
N ALA A 415 -16.79 -7.35 -14.62
CA ALA A 415 -15.71 -6.37 -14.74
C ALA A 415 -14.57 -6.90 -15.63
N PHE A 416 -14.19 -8.18 -15.47
CA PHE A 416 -13.22 -8.84 -16.35
C PHE A 416 -13.68 -8.85 -17.80
N LYS A 417 -14.92 -9.26 -18.08
CA LYS A 417 -15.48 -9.26 -19.44
C LYS A 417 -15.40 -7.88 -20.09
N ARG A 418 -15.71 -6.80 -19.35
CA ARG A 418 -15.59 -5.42 -19.86
C ARG A 418 -14.16 -5.04 -20.19
N GLU A 419 -13.17 -5.41 -19.37
CA GLU A 419 -11.76 -5.14 -19.66
C GLU A 419 -11.26 -5.95 -20.86
N THR A 420 -11.60 -7.24 -20.94
CA THR A 420 -11.24 -8.09 -22.08
C THR A 420 -11.84 -7.55 -23.38
N ALA A 421 -13.10 -7.08 -23.37
CA ALA A 421 -13.72 -6.49 -24.55
C ALA A 421 -12.99 -5.21 -25.04
N ILE A 422 -12.46 -4.39 -24.13
CA ILE A 422 -11.63 -3.23 -24.49
C ILE A 422 -10.32 -3.68 -25.15
N ILE A 423 -9.67 -4.71 -24.60
CA ILE A 423 -8.43 -5.26 -25.16
C ILE A 423 -8.69 -5.85 -26.56
N ASP A 424 -9.78 -6.59 -26.73
CA ASP A 424 -10.20 -7.18 -27.99
C ASP A 424 -10.46 -6.12 -29.06
N ALA A 425 -11.22 -5.07 -28.70
CA ALA A 425 -11.49 -3.97 -29.62
C ALA A 425 -10.20 -3.30 -30.12
N TRP A 426 -9.21 -3.12 -29.24
CA TRP A 426 -7.89 -2.60 -29.62
C TRP A 426 -7.10 -3.58 -30.49
N ARG A 427 -7.07 -4.88 -30.15
CA ARG A 427 -6.42 -5.92 -30.98
C ARG A 427 -7.01 -5.93 -32.38
N ASP A 428 -8.32 -5.89 -32.49
CA ASP A 428 -9.02 -5.95 -33.78
C ASP A 428 -8.74 -4.69 -34.62
N LYS A 429 -8.64 -3.51 -33.98
CA LYS A 429 -8.23 -2.26 -34.65
C LYS A 429 -6.80 -2.30 -35.20
N LEU A 430 -5.91 -3.04 -34.57
CA LEU A 430 -4.48 -3.11 -34.92
C LEU A 430 -4.14 -4.11 -36.04
N LYS A 431 -5.16 -4.71 -36.69
CA LYS A 431 -5.06 -5.50 -37.94
C LYS A 431 -3.89 -6.51 -37.94
N GLY A 432 -3.97 -7.49 -37.05
CA GLY A 432 -2.99 -8.57 -36.95
C GLY A 432 -1.81 -8.29 -36.02
N LYS A 433 -1.77 -7.11 -35.38
CA LYS A 433 -0.86 -6.81 -34.27
C LYS A 433 -1.63 -6.86 -32.96
N LYS A 434 -0.97 -7.34 -31.91
CA LYS A 434 -1.53 -7.35 -30.55
C LYS A 434 -1.11 -6.07 -29.82
N PRO A 435 -1.94 -5.52 -28.92
CA PRO A 435 -1.47 -4.55 -27.94
C PRO A 435 -0.67 -5.24 -26.82
N TRP A 436 -0.02 -4.45 -25.97
CA TRP A 436 0.44 -4.92 -24.66
C TRP A 436 -0.27 -4.15 -23.56
N LEU A 437 -0.18 -4.61 -22.32
CA LEU A 437 -0.97 -4.03 -21.24
C LEU A 437 -0.14 -3.20 -20.26
N TRP A 438 -0.75 -2.15 -19.76
CA TRP A 438 -0.44 -1.60 -18.45
C TRP A 438 -1.49 -2.13 -17.46
N ASN A 439 -1.09 -2.99 -16.54
CA ASN A 439 -1.97 -3.57 -15.53
C ASN A 439 -1.80 -2.92 -14.18
N TYR A 440 -2.89 -2.46 -13.59
CA TYR A 440 -2.93 -1.83 -12.28
C TYR A 440 -3.14 -2.84 -11.14
N THR A 441 -2.18 -3.75 -10.97
CA THR A 441 -2.15 -4.70 -9.82
C THR A 441 -1.88 -4.03 -8.47
N CYS A 442 -1.75 -2.70 -8.40
CA CYS A 442 -1.59 -1.95 -7.15
C CYS A 442 -2.42 -0.66 -7.06
N LYS A 443 -2.95 -0.11 -8.17
CA LYS A 443 -3.80 1.11 -8.14
C LYS A 443 -5.24 0.81 -7.74
N PHE A 444 -5.42 0.02 -6.69
CA PHE A 444 -6.60 0.11 -5.84
C PHE A 444 -6.39 1.37 -5.01
N ALA A 445 -6.72 2.50 -5.63
CA ALA A 445 -6.46 3.84 -5.13
C ALA A 445 -6.82 3.93 -3.63
N LYS A 446 -5.80 4.23 -2.82
CA LYS A 446 -5.85 4.35 -1.35
C LYS A 446 -5.93 3.05 -0.52
N LEU A 447 -5.51 1.88 -1.01
CA LEU A 447 -5.26 0.72 -0.13
C LEU A 447 -4.00 0.93 0.74
N ALA A 448 -4.09 1.88 1.67
CA ALA A 448 -3.29 1.91 2.88
C ALA A 448 -3.80 0.81 3.83
N ILE A 449 -3.76 -0.46 3.41
CA ILE A 449 -3.89 -1.59 4.34
C ILE A 449 -2.48 -2.16 4.55
N PRO A 450 -1.66 -1.49 5.39
CA PRO A 450 -0.32 -1.95 5.67
C PRO A 450 -0.33 -3.37 6.20
N ASP A 451 0.68 -4.14 5.79
CA ASP A 451 1.04 -5.42 6.39
C ASP A 451 0.07 -6.59 6.16
N ILE A 452 -0.75 -6.52 5.10
CA ILE A 452 -1.52 -7.67 4.58
C ILE A 452 -0.88 -8.20 3.28
N PRO A 453 -0.55 -9.50 3.17
CA PRO A 453 0.06 -10.06 1.98
C PRO A 453 -0.83 -9.98 0.73
N ALA A 454 -0.34 -9.27 -0.30
CA ALA A 454 -0.97 -9.18 -1.62
C ALA A 454 -0.66 -10.37 -2.55
N SER A 455 -0.45 -11.56 -1.98
CA SER A 455 -0.04 -12.76 -2.73
C SER A 455 -1.25 -13.42 -3.39
N THR A 456 -1.26 -13.47 -4.72
CA THR A 456 -2.34 -14.02 -5.57
C THR A 456 -1.79 -14.76 -6.80
N PRO A 457 -0.82 -15.67 -6.62
CA PRO A 457 -0.11 -16.24 -7.76
C PRO A 457 -1.00 -17.04 -8.72
N MET A 458 -2.09 -17.67 -8.25
CA MET A 458 -2.98 -18.44 -9.13
C MET A 458 -3.70 -17.52 -10.10
N ILE A 459 -4.37 -16.48 -9.62
CA ILE A 459 -5.12 -15.55 -10.49
C ILE A 459 -4.19 -14.77 -11.43
N ILE A 460 -2.96 -14.45 -10.99
CA ILE A 460 -1.93 -13.84 -11.84
C ILE A 460 -1.62 -14.76 -13.02
N GLY A 461 -1.32 -16.04 -12.74
CA GLY A 461 -0.99 -17.01 -13.77
C GLY A 461 -2.15 -17.24 -14.74
N GLU A 462 -3.36 -17.48 -14.24
CA GLU A 462 -4.53 -17.73 -15.07
C GLU A 462 -4.91 -16.51 -15.92
N TYR A 463 -4.80 -15.28 -15.39
CA TYR A 463 -5.02 -14.06 -16.16
C TYR A 463 -4.08 -13.97 -17.37
N TYR A 464 -2.77 -14.10 -17.14
CA TYR A 464 -1.80 -13.95 -18.23
C TYR A 464 -1.83 -15.11 -19.22
N LYS A 465 -2.27 -16.30 -18.80
CA LYS A 465 -2.58 -17.40 -19.73
C LYS A 465 -3.79 -17.06 -20.60
N ALA A 466 -4.88 -16.60 -19.99
CA ALA A 466 -6.12 -16.24 -20.69
C ALA A 466 -5.91 -15.10 -21.70
N MET A 467 -5.01 -14.15 -21.41
CA MET A 467 -4.72 -13.03 -22.30
C MET A 467 -3.75 -13.35 -23.46
N SER A 468 -3.17 -14.55 -23.53
CA SER A 468 -2.08 -14.88 -24.48
C SER A 468 -2.43 -14.68 -25.96
N SER A 469 -3.67 -14.95 -26.37
CA SER A 469 -4.14 -14.68 -27.73
C SER A 469 -4.45 -13.19 -27.98
N HIS A 470 -4.63 -12.40 -26.92
CA HIS A 470 -5.06 -11.01 -26.96
C HIS A 470 -3.89 -10.03 -26.98
N ILE A 471 -2.78 -10.38 -26.30
CA ILE A 471 -1.66 -9.46 -26.04
C ILE A 471 -0.32 -10.08 -26.43
N PHE A 472 0.72 -9.24 -26.55
CA PHE A 472 2.12 -9.72 -26.68
C PHE A 472 2.99 -9.45 -25.45
N GLY A 473 2.37 -9.00 -24.35
CA GLY A 473 3.06 -8.78 -23.09
C GLY A 473 2.33 -7.80 -22.18
N ALA A 474 2.94 -7.54 -21.02
CA ALA A 474 2.38 -6.63 -20.03
C ALA A 474 3.44 -6.01 -19.13
N TYR A 475 3.14 -4.81 -18.66
CA TYR A 475 3.70 -4.23 -17.46
C TYR A 475 2.72 -4.39 -16.29
N MET A 476 3.14 -5.13 -15.26
CA MET A 476 2.39 -5.32 -14.02
C MET A 476 2.82 -4.27 -12.98
N GLU A 477 2.02 -3.22 -12.81
CA GLU A 477 2.24 -2.21 -11.78
C GLU A 477 1.77 -2.77 -10.43
N SER A 478 2.71 -3.27 -9.62
CA SER A 478 2.55 -3.94 -8.33
C SER A 478 3.20 -3.19 -7.15
N ASN A 479 3.39 -1.86 -7.25
CA ASN A 479 4.03 -1.03 -6.22
C ASN A 479 3.04 -0.44 -5.20
N ALA A 480 3.42 -0.29 -3.93
CA ALA A 480 2.69 0.64 -3.04
C ALA A 480 3.11 2.09 -3.31
N LEU A 481 2.19 3.02 -3.08
CA LEU A 481 2.38 4.45 -3.31
C LEU A 481 3.22 5.15 -2.23
N ASN A 482 3.66 4.47 -1.16
CA ASN A 482 4.37 5.08 -0.03
C ASN A 482 5.51 4.21 0.55
N GLU A 483 6.63 4.87 0.90
CA GLU A 483 7.82 4.23 1.48
C GLU A 483 7.56 3.65 2.89
N GLU A 484 6.65 4.24 3.67
CA GLU A 484 6.29 3.77 5.02
C GLU A 484 5.61 2.39 5.03
N VAL A 485 4.97 1.97 3.93
CA VAL A 485 4.30 0.66 3.80
C VAL A 485 5.20 -0.36 3.09
N ALA A 486 6.39 0.05 2.63
CA ALA A 486 7.21 -0.72 1.70
C ALA A 486 8.02 -1.87 2.31
N HIS A 487 8.08 -2.00 3.64
CA HIS A 487 9.05 -2.87 4.31
C HIS A 487 8.93 -4.37 3.98
N ASN A 488 7.73 -4.87 3.63
CA ASN A 488 7.49 -6.30 3.31
C ASN A 488 6.89 -6.56 1.91
N LEU A 489 6.69 -5.53 1.08
CA LEU A 489 5.86 -5.68 -0.12
C LEU A 489 6.45 -6.57 -1.20
N PHE A 490 7.77 -6.53 -1.41
CA PHE A 490 8.39 -7.42 -2.39
C PHE A 490 8.24 -8.88 -1.99
N ILE A 491 8.52 -9.23 -0.73
CA ILE A 491 8.37 -10.62 -0.29
C ILE A 491 6.91 -11.05 -0.25
N GLN A 492 5.97 -10.15 0.00
CA GLN A 492 4.55 -10.53 -0.10
C GLN A 492 4.08 -10.72 -1.56
N ASN A 493 4.84 -10.21 -2.54
CA ASN A 493 4.55 -10.33 -3.98
C ASN A 493 5.48 -11.28 -4.75
N TYR A 494 6.51 -11.88 -4.11
CA TYR A 494 7.54 -12.62 -4.87
C TYR A 494 6.94 -13.71 -5.75
N LEU A 495 5.92 -14.41 -5.24
CA LEU A 495 5.31 -15.52 -5.94
C LEU A 495 4.43 -15.04 -7.11
N ASN A 496 3.83 -13.84 -6.99
CA ASN A 496 3.14 -13.18 -8.11
C ASN A 496 4.14 -12.86 -9.23
N HIS A 497 5.28 -12.28 -8.88
CA HIS A 497 6.32 -11.91 -9.86
C HIS A 497 6.94 -13.14 -10.51
N TYR A 498 7.22 -14.19 -9.71
CA TYR A 498 7.76 -15.44 -10.19
C TYR A 498 6.80 -16.13 -11.18
N VAL A 499 5.52 -16.28 -10.81
CA VAL A 499 4.51 -16.88 -11.70
C VAL A 499 4.30 -16.03 -12.95
N PHE A 500 4.23 -14.70 -12.82
CA PHE A 500 4.16 -13.79 -13.97
C PHE A 500 5.34 -14.03 -14.93
N ALA A 501 6.58 -14.07 -14.42
CA ALA A 501 7.75 -14.30 -15.25
C ALA A 501 7.71 -15.65 -15.98
N LYS A 502 7.32 -16.72 -15.30
CA LYS A 502 7.22 -18.07 -15.91
C LYS A 502 6.13 -18.14 -16.98
N VAL A 503 4.95 -17.62 -16.69
CA VAL A 503 3.83 -17.58 -17.65
C VAL A 503 4.14 -16.66 -18.83
N ALA A 504 4.80 -15.52 -18.59
CA ALA A 504 5.18 -14.59 -19.65
C ALA A 504 6.29 -15.14 -20.55
N TRP A 505 7.19 -15.96 -20.00
CA TRP A 505 8.16 -16.72 -20.80
C TRP A 505 7.46 -17.79 -21.64
N LYS A 506 6.59 -18.59 -21.01
CA LYS A 506 5.85 -19.69 -21.66
C LYS A 506 4.39 -19.65 -21.25
N ASN A 507 3.51 -19.19 -22.14
CA ASN A 507 2.09 -19.02 -21.87
C ASN A 507 1.37 -20.35 -21.64
N SER A 508 1.97 -21.48 -22.03
CA SER A 508 1.43 -22.82 -21.76
C SER A 508 1.82 -23.37 -20.38
N THR A 509 2.43 -22.57 -19.50
CA THR A 509 2.86 -23.02 -18.16
C THR A 509 1.65 -23.49 -17.34
N ASP A 510 1.76 -24.69 -16.74
CA ASP A 510 0.80 -25.16 -15.74
C ASP A 510 1.08 -24.48 -14.40
N VAL A 511 0.23 -23.52 -14.03
CA VAL A 511 0.35 -22.73 -12.82
C VAL A 511 0.14 -23.58 -11.56
N ASN A 512 -0.73 -24.58 -11.61
CA ASN A 512 -0.95 -25.47 -10.47
C ASN A 512 0.30 -26.32 -10.21
N ALA A 513 0.86 -26.91 -11.27
CA ALA A 513 2.10 -27.69 -11.17
C ALA A 513 3.26 -26.82 -10.67
N LEU A 514 3.40 -25.61 -11.21
CA LEU A 514 4.44 -24.66 -10.81
C LEU A 514 4.35 -24.30 -9.31
N LEU A 515 3.14 -24.03 -8.81
CA LEU A 515 2.93 -23.71 -7.40
C LEU A 515 3.14 -24.91 -6.49
N LYS A 516 2.68 -26.09 -6.90
CA LYS A 516 2.89 -27.33 -6.14
C LYS A 516 4.37 -27.65 -5.99
N GLU A 517 5.14 -27.50 -7.06
CA GLU A 517 6.59 -27.66 -7.05
C GLU A 517 7.26 -26.65 -6.11
N HIS A 518 6.83 -25.39 -6.15
CA HIS A 518 7.28 -24.35 -5.22
C HIS A 518 7.06 -24.76 -3.76
N TYR A 519 5.86 -25.21 -3.39
CA TYR A 519 5.58 -25.60 -2.01
C TYR A 519 6.45 -26.78 -1.56
N GLN A 520 6.65 -27.78 -2.44
CA GLN A 520 7.50 -28.93 -2.19
C GLN A 520 8.96 -28.52 -1.95
N LYS A 521 9.53 -27.70 -2.84
CA LYS A 521 10.95 -27.29 -2.76
C LYS A 521 11.24 -26.33 -1.62
N MET A 522 10.30 -25.45 -1.28
CA MET A 522 10.50 -24.46 -0.22
C MET A 522 10.22 -25.01 1.17
N PHE A 523 9.27 -25.93 1.31
CA PHE A 523 8.73 -26.30 2.63
C PHE A 523 8.77 -27.80 2.93
N GLY A 524 9.23 -28.64 2.00
CA GLY A 524 9.44 -30.07 2.23
C GLY A 524 8.17 -30.77 2.72
N SER A 525 8.25 -31.42 3.88
CA SER A 525 7.13 -32.11 4.53
C SER A 525 5.94 -31.20 4.87
N ALA A 526 6.14 -29.89 5.00
CA ALA A 526 5.08 -28.92 5.27
C ALA A 526 4.42 -28.36 4.00
N ALA A 527 4.77 -28.87 2.80
CA ALA A 527 4.19 -28.38 1.54
C ALA A 527 2.65 -28.33 1.54
N PRO A 528 1.90 -29.33 2.04
CA PRO A 528 0.43 -29.27 2.06
C PRO A 528 -0.13 -28.14 2.93
N GLN A 529 0.44 -27.92 4.11
CA GLN A 529 -0.01 -26.87 5.04
C GLN A 529 0.33 -25.48 4.50
N MET A 530 1.50 -25.34 3.89
CA MET A 530 1.91 -24.09 3.27
C MET A 530 1.10 -23.78 2.01
N GLU A 531 0.77 -24.78 1.19
CA GLU A 531 -0.15 -24.62 0.07
C GLU A 531 -1.50 -24.08 0.53
N GLU A 532 -2.07 -24.66 1.59
CA GLU A 532 -3.34 -24.19 2.17
C GLU A 532 -3.23 -22.75 2.69
N ALA A 533 -2.13 -22.40 3.38
CA ALA A 533 -1.89 -21.04 3.88
C ALA A 533 -1.81 -20.01 2.73
N PHE A 534 -1.08 -20.31 1.65
CA PHE A 534 -1.00 -19.42 0.48
C PHE A 534 -2.36 -19.29 -0.24
N LYS A 535 -3.13 -20.38 -0.37
CA LYS A 535 -4.52 -20.32 -0.89
C LYS A 535 -5.42 -19.44 -0.02
N MET A 536 -5.27 -19.51 1.31
CA MET A 536 -5.99 -18.63 2.22
C MET A 536 -5.59 -17.16 2.04
N PHE A 537 -4.29 -16.85 1.91
CA PHE A 537 -3.83 -15.47 1.64
C PHE A 537 -4.41 -14.93 0.32
N GLU A 538 -4.35 -15.73 -0.75
CA GLU A 538 -4.90 -15.34 -2.05
C GLU A 538 -6.41 -15.08 -1.97
N LYS A 539 -7.18 -15.99 -1.37
CA LYS A 539 -8.62 -15.81 -1.19
C LYS A 539 -8.94 -14.54 -0.40
N LYS A 540 -8.27 -14.32 0.74
CA LYS A 540 -8.51 -13.16 1.61
C LYS A 540 -8.14 -11.85 0.92
N TRP A 541 -7.05 -11.84 0.15
CA TRP A 541 -6.69 -10.67 -0.64
C TRP A 541 -7.77 -10.36 -1.69
N LEU A 542 -8.27 -11.36 -2.41
CA LEU A 542 -9.35 -11.21 -3.40
C LEU A 542 -10.71 -10.79 -2.79
N GLU A 543 -10.96 -11.07 -1.51
CA GLU A 543 -12.11 -10.52 -0.77
C GLU A 543 -11.93 -9.02 -0.46
N ILE A 544 -10.69 -8.57 -0.23
CA ILE A 544 -10.33 -7.18 0.07
C ILE A 544 -10.33 -6.31 -1.19
N VAL A 545 -9.77 -6.82 -2.30
CA VAL A 545 -9.59 -6.05 -3.53
C VAL A 545 -10.75 -6.24 -4.51
N GLY A 546 -11.07 -5.20 -5.28
CA GLY A 546 -11.90 -5.35 -6.47
C GLY A 546 -13.41 -5.40 -6.23
N LYS A 547 -13.95 -4.55 -5.34
CA LYS A 547 -15.35 -4.12 -5.47
C LYS A 547 -15.40 -2.81 -6.29
N PRO A 548 -15.48 -2.87 -7.63
CA PRO A 548 -15.71 -1.66 -8.40
C PRO A 548 -17.11 -1.14 -8.06
N ILE A 549 -17.21 0.15 -7.76
CA ILE A 549 -18.47 0.87 -7.83
C ILE A 549 -18.46 1.73 -9.08
N ASP A 550 -19.54 1.74 -9.82
CA ASP A 550 -19.70 2.68 -10.92
C ASP A 550 -19.86 4.09 -10.34
N THR A 551 -18.98 5.00 -10.75
CA THR A 551 -19.04 6.42 -10.41
C THR A 551 -19.27 7.24 -11.68
N PRO A 552 -19.73 8.51 -11.58
CA PRO A 552 -19.79 9.40 -12.73
C PRO A 552 -18.45 9.61 -13.46
N LEU A 553 -17.33 9.23 -12.85
CA LEU A 553 -15.97 9.28 -13.40
C LEU A 553 -15.48 7.89 -13.91
N GLY A 554 -16.37 6.91 -13.98
CA GLY A 554 -16.07 5.52 -14.33
C GLY A 554 -16.01 4.57 -13.13
N PRO A 555 -15.78 3.27 -13.35
CA PRO A 555 -15.65 2.29 -12.28
C PRO A 555 -14.46 2.64 -11.38
N GLN A 556 -14.69 2.73 -10.07
CA GLN A 556 -13.62 2.93 -9.08
C GLN A 556 -13.64 1.79 -8.07
N SER A 557 -12.47 1.23 -7.77
CA SER A 557 -12.33 0.29 -6.67
C SER A 557 -12.63 0.97 -5.33
N ILE A 558 -13.44 0.34 -4.48
CA ILE A 558 -13.54 0.68 -3.06
C ILE A 558 -12.61 -0.23 -2.25
N THR A 559 -11.97 0.34 -1.26
CA THR A 559 -11.28 -0.43 -0.21
C THR A 559 -12.31 -0.96 0.77
N LEU A 560 -12.08 -2.11 1.39
CA LEU A 560 -12.88 -2.50 2.58
C LEU A 560 -12.57 -1.56 3.75
N SER A 561 -13.47 -1.50 4.72
CA SER A 561 -13.21 -0.79 5.97
C SER A 561 -12.38 -1.64 6.93
N ASP A 562 -11.77 -1.01 7.94
CA ASP A 562 -11.01 -1.74 8.97
C ASP A 562 -11.88 -2.80 9.67
N TYR A 563 -13.14 -2.47 9.97
CA TYR A 563 -14.09 -3.44 10.52
C TYR A 563 -14.27 -4.66 9.60
N ASP A 564 -14.54 -4.45 8.30
CA ASP A 564 -14.71 -5.55 7.36
C ASP A 564 -13.43 -6.41 7.24
N ILE A 565 -12.26 -5.77 7.25
CA ILE A 565 -10.97 -6.48 7.18
C ILE A 565 -10.75 -7.33 8.43
N TRP A 566 -10.90 -6.75 9.62
CA TRP A 566 -10.45 -7.35 10.88
C TRP A 566 -11.51 -8.17 11.62
N GLU A 567 -12.79 -7.94 11.35
CA GLU A 567 -13.90 -8.71 11.93
C GLU A 567 -14.48 -9.76 10.97
N LYS A 568 -14.32 -9.58 9.64
CA LYS A 568 -14.84 -10.53 8.64
C LYS A 568 -13.73 -11.31 7.93
N VAL A 569 -12.82 -10.62 7.23
CA VAL A 569 -11.80 -11.29 6.36
C VAL A 569 -10.73 -11.99 7.20
N TYR A 570 -10.15 -11.29 8.17
CA TYR A 570 -9.15 -11.78 9.13
C TYR A 570 -9.74 -11.85 10.55
N SER A 571 -10.94 -12.43 10.65
CA SER A 571 -11.59 -12.67 11.94
C SER A 571 -10.71 -13.53 12.86
N PRO A 572 -10.93 -13.51 14.19
CA PRO A 572 -10.16 -14.31 15.13
C PRO A 572 -10.07 -15.80 14.73
N GLY A 573 -11.19 -16.40 14.31
CA GLY A 573 -11.23 -17.80 13.88
C GLY A 573 -10.40 -18.07 12.62
N GLU A 574 -10.40 -17.15 11.66
CA GLU A 574 -9.59 -17.27 10.45
C GLU A 574 -8.09 -17.11 10.72
N LEU A 575 -7.71 -16.26 11.67
CA LEU A 575 -6.31 -16.13 12.10
C LEU A 575 -5.82 -17.35 12.88
N GLU A 576 -6.66 -17.96 13.72
CA GLU A 576 -6.30 -19.20 14.42
C GLU A 576 -6.07 -20.36 13.43
N LYS A 577 -6.86 -20.45 12.35
CA LYS A 577 -6.59 -21.43 11.28
C LYS A 577 -5.23 -21.20 10.63
N LEU A 578 -4.89 -19.96 10.27
CA LEU A 578 -3.57 -19.64 9.72
C LEU A 578 -2.45 -19.98 10.71
N LYS A 579 -2.58 -19.61 11.99
CA LYS A 579 -1.58 -19.96 13.02
C LYS A 579 -1.38 -21.47 13.11
N ALA A 580 -2.45 -22.25 13.17
CA ALA A 580 -2.39 -23.70 13.25
C ALA A 580 -1.66 -24.33 12.04
N LEU A 581 -1.87 -23.79 10.83
CA LEU A 581 -1.13 -24.24 9.64
C LEU A 581 0.37 -24.01 9.80
N PHE A 582 0.78 -22.80 10.22
CA PHE A 582 2.20 -22.51 10.42
C PHE A 582 2.83 -23.28 11.59
N ASP A 583 2.09 -23.48 12.68
CA ASP A 583 2.56 -24.27 13.83
C ASP A 583 2.81 -25.71 13.39
N LYS A 584 1.88 -26.28 12.62
CA LYS A 584 2.06 -27.63 12.07
C LYS A 584 3.21 -27.71 11.05
N SER A 585 3.38 -26.68 10.22
CA SER A 585 4.49 -26.60 9.26
C SER A 585 5.85 -26.62 9.96
N GLU A 586 6.02 -25.88 11.05
CA GLU A 586 7.26 -25.90 11.83
C GLU A 586 7.52 -27.25 12.50
N GLU A 587 6.48 -27.90 13.03
CA GLU A 587 6.58 -29.25 13.59
C GLU A 587 7.04 -30.27 12.52
N LEU A 588 6.42 -30.26 11.35
CA LEU A 588 6.71 -31.19 10.26
C LEU A 588 8.12 -31.02 9.68
N THR A 589 8.62 -29.79 9.68
CA THR A 589 9.96 -29.44 9.15
C THR A 589 11.06 -29.47 10.21
N ALA A 590 10.77 -29.85 11.45
CA ALA A 590 11.75 -29.77 12.56
C ALA A 590 13.07 -30.52 12.29
N LYS A 591 13.07 -31.54 11.42
CA LYS A 591 14.25 -32.34 11.03
C LYS A 591 14.91 -31.88 9.72
N ASP A 592 14.36 -30.89 9.04
CA ASP A 592 14.89 -30.28 7.82
C ASP A 592 15.17 -28.80 8.09
N ALA A 593 16.43 -28.49 8.39
CA ALA A 593 16.85 -27.15 8.79
C ALA A 593 16.55 -26.08 7.73
N ASP A 594 16.64 -26.43 6.44
CA ASP A 594 16.43 -25.48 5.35
C ASP A 594 14.94 -25.20 5.15
N SER A 595 14.10 -26.23 5.15
CA SER A 595 12.64 -26.06 5.09
C SER A 595 12.11 -25.32 6.32
N LEU A 596 12.59 -25.66 7.52
CA LEU A 596 12.20 -24.96 8.76
C LEU A 596 12.57 -23.48 8.71
N LYS A 597 13.76 -23.15 8.22
CA LYS A 597 14.21 -21.76 8.03
C LYS A 597 13.27 -20.99 7.08
N ARG A 598 12.84 -21.61 5.98
CA ARG A 598 11.90 -21.00 5.02
C ARG A 598 10.50 -20.85 5.60
N VAL A 599 9.97 -21.85 6.31
CA VAL A 599 8.67 -21.76 7.00
C VAL A 599 8.66 -20.60 8.00
N LYS A 600 9.68 -20.51 8.87
CA LYS A 600 9.81 -19.42 9.85
C LYS A 600 9.91 -18.05 9.19
N PHE A 601 10.68 -17.94 8.12
CA PHE A 601 10.80 -16.71 7.36
C PHE A 601 9.45 -16.27 6.76
N ILE A 602 8.70 -17.20 6.15
CA ILE A 602 7.36 -16.88 5.63
C ILE A 602 6.40 -16.54 6.77
N ARG A 603 6.43 -17.22 7.93
CA ARG A 603 5.63 -16.83 9.10
C ARG A 603 5.90 -15.38 9.50
N GLU A 604 7.17 -15.01 9.59
CA GLU A 604 7.61 -13.68 9.99
C GLU A 604 7.17 -12.59 8.98
N LYS A 605 7.24 -12.86 7.67
CA LYS A 605 6.97 -11.87 6.63
C LYS A 605 5.51 -11.81 6.16
N PHE A 606 4.75 -12.89 6.34
CA PHE A 606 3.35 -12.98 5.92
C PHE A 606 2.38 -12.94 7.10
N LEU A 607 2.55 -13.80 8.10
CA LEU A 607 1.54 -14.00 9.15
C LEU A 607 1.72 -13.03 10.34
N ALA A 608 2.95 -12.86 10.83
CA ALA A 608 3.22 -12.01 11.99
C ALA A 608 2.74 -10.55 11.83
N PRO A 609 2.91 -9.90 10.66
CA PRO A 609 2.42 -8.53 10.46
C PRO A 609 0.89 -8.45 10.52
N VAL A 610 0.18 -9.42 9.92
CA VAL A 610 -1.28 -9.50 9.99
C VAL A 610 -1.78 -9.67 11.43
N ILE A 611 -1.11 -10.52 12.23
CA ILE A 611 -1.43 -10.69 13.66
C ILE A 611 -1.23 -9.38 14.42
N ALA A 612 -0.11 -8.68 14.18
CA ALA A 612 0.18 -7.41 14.84
C ALA A 612 -0.87 -6.34 14.52
N GLN A 613 -1.29 -6.25 13.26
CA GLN A 613 -2.30 -5.29 12.84
C GLN A 613 -3.68 -5.60 13.41
N ARG A 614 -4.09 -6.87 13.47
CA ARG A 614 -5.35 -7.26 14.13
C ARG A 614 -5.31 -6.97 15.62
N ALA A 615 -4.16 -7.16 16.28
CA ALA A 615 -4.00 -6.83 17.69
C ALA A 615 -4.08 -5.31 17.92
N GLN A 616 -3.46 -4.51 17.04
CA GLN A 616 -3.55 -3.06 17.09
C GLN A 616 -4.98 -2.55 16.84
N TYR A 617 -5.69 -3.16 15.89
CA TYR A 617 -7.11 -2.89 15.66
C TYR A 617 -7.95 -3.20 16.91
N ALA A 618 -7.74 -4.36 17.54
CA ALA A 618 -8.44 -4.73 18.77
C ALA A 618 -8.25 -3.67 19.88
N LYS A 619 -6.99 -3.27 20.10
CA LYS A 619 -6.63 -2.25 21.09
C LYS A 619 -7.29 -0.90 20.79
N ASN A 620 -7.36 -0.49 19.52
CA ASN A 620 -8.05 0.74 19.13
C ASN A 620 -9.55 0.63 19.38
N GLN A 621 -10.18 -0.49 19.05
CA GLN A 621 -11.61 -0.71 19.28
C GLN A 621 -11.96 -0.68 20.77
N GLU A 622 -11.13 -1.25 21.64
CA GLU A 622 -11.28 -1.11 23.10
C GLU A 622 -11.24 0.37 23.51
N ALA A 623 -10.25 1.14 23.05
CA ALA A 623 -10.14 2.55 23.40
C ALA A 623 -11.26 3.43 22.80
N ILE A 624 -11.81 3.07 21.63
CA ILE A 624 -12.98 3.72 21.03
C ILE A 624 -14.25 3.40 21.85
N ASN A 625 -14.37 2.18 22.36
CA ASN A 625 -15.46 1.80 23.26
C ASN A 625 -15.40 2.54 24.61
N ASP A 626 -14.27 3.15 24.97
CA ASP A 626 -14.17 4.01 26.16
C ASP A 626 -14.57 5.46 25.89
N LEU A 627 -14.67 5.88 24.62
CA LEU A 627 -15.19 7.19 24.24
C LEU A 627 -16.71 7.17 24.39
N ARG A 628 -17.18 7.48 25.60
CA ARG A 628 -18.59 7.50 25.98
C ARG A 628 -19.00 8.93 26.35
N PHE A 629 -20.02 9.46 25.69
CA PHE A 629 -20.59 10.77 25.98
C PHE A 629 -21.97 10.61 26.59
N TYR A 630 -22.08 10.85 27.89
CA TYR A 630 -23.33 10.66 28.62
C TYR A 630 -24.29 11.82 28.41
N VAL A 631 -25.46 11.53 27.84
CA VAL A 631 -26.52 12.50 27.57
C VAL A 631 -27.60 12.36 28.62
N LYS A 632 -27.57 13.28 29.60
CA LYS A 632 -28.51 13.31 30.72
C LYS A 632 -29.88 13.83 30.31
N GLU A 633 -30.90 13.40 31.05
CA GLU A 633 -32.21 14.03 30.99
C GLU A 633 -32.13 15.46 31.56
N ILE A 634 -32.82 16.40 30.92
CA ILE A 634 -32.94 17.77 31.43
C ILE A 634 -33.54 17.70 32.85
N PRO A 635 -32.95 18.41 33.83
CA PRO A 635 -33.49 18.44 35.19
C PRO A 635 -34.95 18.87 35.22
N SER A 636 -35.74 18.23 36.08
CA SER A 636 -37.18 18.51 36.19
C SER A 636 -37.43 20.00 36.47
N GLY A 637 -38.26 20.64 35.64
CA GLY A 637 -38.62 22.06 35.75
C GLY A 637 -37.63 23.03 35.07
N GLU A 638 -36.51 22.53 34.56
CA GLU A 638 -35.59 23.31 33.72
C GLU A 638 -35.96 23.19 32.24
N LYS A 639 -35.55 24.18 31.44
CA LYS A 639 -35.74 24.22 29.99
C LYS A 639 -34.50 24.81 29.33
N ILE A 640 -34.29 24.48 28.06
CA ILE A 640 -33.25 25.07 27.22
C ILE A 640 -33.95 26.09 26.32
N ASN A 641 -33.53 27.35 26.39
CA ASN A 641 -33.98 28.40 25.49
C ASN A 641 -32.92 28.55 24.40
N LEU A 642 -33.24 28.18 23.17
CA LEU A 642 -32.29 28.25 22.05
C LEU A 642 -32.02 29.71 21.67
N ASP A 643 -31.01 30.30 22.30
CA ASP A 643 -30.55 31.67 22.01
C ASP A 643 -29.05 31.74 21.69
N GLY A 644 -28.36 30.60 21.80
CA GLY A 644 -26.97 30.43 21.45
C GLY A 644 -26.02 30.92 22.55
N LYS A 645 -26.45 31.22 23.77
CA LYS A 645 -25.57 31.78 24.83
C LYS A 645 -25.05 30.77 25.85
N LEU A 646 -25.62 29.57 25.93
CA LEU A 646 -25.23 28.50 26.86
C LEU A 646 -25.31 28.89 28.35
N ASP A 647 -26.09 29.94 28.68
CA ASP A 647 -26.25 30.45 30.05
C ASP A 647 -27.44 29.83 30.80
N ASP A 648 -28.25 29.01 30.13
CA ASP A 648 -29.33 28.24 30.76
C ASP A 648 -28.80 27.34 31.90
N PRO A 649 -29.48 27.30 33.07
CA PRO A 649 -29.10 26.46 34.20
C PRO A 649 -28.90 24.98 33.84
N ALA A 650 -29.69 24.46 32.89
CA ALA A 650 -29.67 23.05 32.50
C ALA A 650 -28.28 22.59 32.04
N TRP A 651 -27.56 23.45 31.31
CA TRP A 651 -26.22 23.16 30.79
C TRP A 651 -25.15 22.97 31.87
N LYS A 652 -25.42 23.33 33.13
CA LYS A 652 -24.53 23.05 34.27
C LYS A 652 -24.59 21.59 34.70
N SER A 653 -25.70 20.89 34.41
CA SER A 653 -25.87 19.48 34.74
C SER A 653 -25.28 18.53 33.69
N ALA A 654 -25.15 19.01 32.45
CA ALA A 654 -24.70 18.24 31.29
C ALA A 654 -23.28 17.69 31.47
N ALA A 655 -23.02 16.50 30.93
CA ALA A 655 -21.65 16.07 30.71
C ALA A 655 -21.02 16.94 29.62
N GLU A 656 -19.70 17.10 29.68
CA GLU A 656 -18.93 17.89 28.72
C GLU A 656 -17.80 17.03 28.14
N ILE A 657 -17.58 17.14 26.85
CA ILE A 657 -16.43 16.55 26.15
C ILE A 657 -15.66 17.65 25.41
N SER A 658 -14.37 17.41 25.18
CA SER A 658 -13.50 18.32 24.43
C SER A 658 -13.16 17.73 23.06
N LEU A 659 -13.10 18.58 22.04
CA LEU A 659 -12.58 18.21 20.73
C LEU A 659 -11.07 18.35 20.68
N VAL A 660 -10.44 17.51 19.87
CA VAL A 660 -8.99 17.43 19.72
C VAL A 660 -8.58 17.58 18.26
N PRO A 661 -7.38 18.11 17.94
CA PRO A 661 -6.92 18.19 16.55
C PRO A 661 -6.98 16.83 15.85
N HIS A 662 -7.51 16.82 14.64
CA HIS A 662 -7.56 15.63 13.80
C HIS A 662 -6.15 15.11 13.49
N ALA A 663 -6.01 13.81 13.22
CA ALA A 663 -4.71 13.18 13.02
C ALA A 663 -3.87 13.83 11.89
N SER A 664 -4.53 14.40 10.86
CA SER A 664 -3.90 15.16 9.78
C SER A 664 -3.23 16.47 10.23
N GLU A 665 -3.58 16.99 11.41
CA GLU A 665 -3.18 18.32 11.89
C GLU A 665 -2.06 18.26 12.94
N LYS A 666 -1.60 17.06 13.34
CA LYS A 666 -0.65 16.83 14.46
C LYS A 666 0.71 17.52 14.32
N SER A 667 1.08 18.02 13.15
CA SER A 667 2.33 18.75 12.88
C SER A 667 2.20 20.27 12.94
N LYS A 668 0.99 20.83 13.09
CA LYS A 668 0.76 22.29 13.05
C LYS A 668 0.87 22.90 14.45
N LYS A 669 1.42 24.12 14.54
CA LYS A 669 1.70 24.86 15.80
C LYS A 669 0.45 25.39 16.54
N GLU A 670 -0.76 25.19 16.02
CA GLU A 670 -2.01 25.82 16.49
C GLU A 670 -2.92 24.86 17.31
N THR A 671 -2.35 23.94 18.10
CA THR A 671 -3.11 22.88 18.82
C THR A 671 -3.70 23.31 20.17
N GLY A 672 -3.69 24.60 20.52
CA GLY A 672 -4.13 25.11 21.83
C GLY A 672 -5.59 25.55 21.92
N ILE A 673 -6.32 25.58 20.81
CA ILE A 673 -7.69 26.12 20.73
C ILE A 673 -8.70 25.09 21.26
N LYS A 674 -9.61 25.53 22.14
CA LYS A 674 -10.58 24.66 22.81
C LYS A 674 -11.92 24.65 22.08
N THR A 675 -12.55 23.49 22.04
CA THR A 675 -13.97 23.37 21.67
C THR A 675 -14.61 22.34 22.58
N LYS A 676 -15.67 22.75 23.28
CA LYS A 676 -16.40 21.91 24.22
C LYS A 676 -17.75 21.58 23.64
N VAL A 677 -18.21 20.36 23.90
CA VAL A 677 -19.53 19.88 23.48
C VAL A 677 -20.30 19.42 24.71
N LYS A 678 -21.54 19.86 24.83
CA LYS A 678 -22.51 19.42 25.84
C LYS A 678 -23.73 18.83 25.16
N ALA A 679 -24.38 17.89 25.86
CA ALA A 679 -25.61 17.30 25.36
C ALA A 679 -26.57 16.95 26.51
N LEU A 680 -27.85 17.16 26.24
CA LEU A 680 -28.98 16.85 27.13
C LEU A 680 -30.13 16.27 26.32
N ARG A 681 -31.12 15.67 26.98
CA ARG A 681 -32.32 15.13 26.31
C ARG A 681 -33.59 15.38 27.11
N ASN A 682 -34.73 15.35 26.42
CA ASN A 682 -36.03 15.04 26.99
C ASN A 682 -36.73 14.02 26.09
N GLY A 683 -38.00 13.67 26.39
CA GLY A 683 -38.75 12.67 25.61
C GLY A 683 -38.97 13.01 24.13
N GLU A 684 -38.82 14.28 23.73
CA GLU A 684 -39.11 14.75 22.37
C GLU A 684 -37.86 15.12 21.58
N ASN A 685 -36.86 15.68 22.24
CA ASN A 685 -35.68 16.29 21.64
C ASN A 685 -34.39 15.81 22.31
N ILE A 686 -33.33 15.70 21.52
CA ILE A 686 -31.94 15.70 21.99
C ILE A 686 -31.34 17.09 21.71
N TYR A 687 -30.65 17.64 22.70
CA TYR A 687 -30.06 18.97 22.66
C TYR A 687 -28.55 18.87 22.63
N PHE A 688 -27.91 19.69 21.80
CA PHE A 688 -26.46 19.83 21.73
C PHE A 688 -26.07 21.28 21.90
N ALA A 689 -24.93 21.51 22.56
CA ALA A 689 -24.32 22.81 22.64
C ALA A 689 -22.83 22.74 22.36
N PHE A 690 -22.31 23.74 21.64
CA PHE A 690 -20.90 23.89 21.34
C PHE A 690 -20.40 25.23 21.87
N ASP A 691 -19.28 25.20 22.57
CA ASP A 691 -18.50 26.38 22.97
C ASP A 691 -17.17 26.36 22.24
N CYS A 692 -17.04 27.20 21.21
CA CYS A 692 -15.92 27.22 20.29
C CYS A 692 -15.03 28.43 20.58
N GLU A 693 -13.92 28.19 21.29
CA GLU A 693 -12.88 29.21 21.47
C GLU A 693 -12.32 29.62 20.10
N GLU A 694 -12.18 30.91 19.87
CA GLU A 694 -11.56 31.43 18.66
C GLU A 694 -10.80 32.72 18.97
N PRO A 695 -9.45 32.66 19.03
CA PRO A 695 -8.65 33.85 19.24
C PRO A 695 -8.59 34.78 18.01
N GLU A 696 -8.90 34.27 16.81
CA GLU A 696 -8.82 35.02 15.55
C GLU A 696 -10.22 35.26 14.95
N MET A 697 -11.15 35.77 15.77
CA MET A 697 -12.55 36.02 15.37
C MET A 697 -12.68 36.95 14.17
N ASP A 698 -11.72 37.86 13.96
CA ASP A 698 -11.65 38.80 12.84
C ASP A 698 -11.37 38.11 11.49
N LYS A 699 -10.78 36.90 11.52
CA LYS A 699 -10.46 36.09 10.34
C LYS A 699 -11.44 34.94 10.12
N LEU A 700 -12.47 34.83 10.97
CA LEU A 700 -13.43 33.75 10.94
C LEU A 700 -14.21 33.75 9.61
N LEU A 701 -14.04 32.70 8.81
CA LEU A 701 -14.87 32.51 7.62
C LEU A 701 -16.21 31.95 8.06
N SER A 702 -17.27 32.75 7.99
CA SER A 702 -18.64 32.31 8.22
C SER A 702 -19.60 33.32 7.61
N SER A 703 -20.66 32.83 6.98
CA SER A 703 -21.70 33.68 6.38
C SER A 703 -23.09 33.08 6.56
N LYS A 704 -24.15 33.88 6.42
CA LYS A 704 -25.50 33.31 6.37
C LYS A 704 -25.66 32.54 5.06
N ARG A 705 -26.02 31.27 5.15
CA ARG A 705 -26.22 30.37 4.01
C ARG A 705 -27.66 29.90 3.92
N GLU A 706 -28.05 29.52 2.71
CA GLU A 706 -29.30 28.80 2.48
C GLU A 706 -29.27 27.43 3.17
N LYS A 707 -30.45 26.91 3.51
CA LYS A 707 -30.57 25.57 4.07
C LYS A 707 -30.02 24.54 3.09
N ASP A 708 -29.24 23.58 3.60
CA ASP A 708 -28.64 22.47 2.84
C ASP A 708 -27.64 22.90 1.74
N ASP A 709 -27.03 24.08 1.91
CA ASP A 709 -25.89 24.51 1.10
C ASP A 709 -24.70 23.53 1.27
N LYS A 710 -24.40 22.81 0.19
CA LYS A 710 -23.34 21.80 0.13
C LYS A 710 -21.94 22.36 0.37
N GLU A 711 -21.77 23.68 0.32
CA GLU A 711 -20.49 24.36 0.53
C GLU A 711 -20.34 24.92 1.95
N ILE A 712 -21.26 24.63 2.88
CA ILE A 712 -21.16 25.06 4.29
C ILE A 712 -19.87 24.62 4.98
N TRP A 713 -19.26 23.51 4.54
CA TRP A 713 -17.96 23.04 5.02
C TRP A 713 -16.80 23.98 4.71
N LYS A 714 -17.00 25.02 3.88
CA LYS A 714 -16.00 26.08 3.70
C LYS A 714 -16.04 27.15 4.80
N ASP A 715 -17.08 27.14 5.63
CA ASP A 715 -17.19 28.00 6.80
C ASP A 715 -16.65 27.31 8.05
N SER A 716 -16.25 28.13 9.01
CA SER A 716 -16.05 27.72 10.38
C SER A 716 -17.37 27.17 10.93
N SER A 717 -17.36 25.86 11.18
CA SER A 717 -18.56 25.08 11.46
C SER A 717 -18.28 23.98 12.48
N VAL A 718 -19.34 23.57 13.18
CA VAL A 718 -19.39 22.37 14.00
C VAL A 718 -20.21 21.31 13.28
N GLU A 719 -19.82 20.05 13.44
CA GLU A 719 -20.49 18.94 12.76
C GLU A 719 -20.81 17.82 13.73
N ILE A 720 -22.04 17.33 13.66
CA ILE A 720 -22.57 16.25 14.49
C ILE A 720 -22.85 15.05 13.60
N PHE A 721 -22.37 13.87 14.02
CA PHE A 721 -22.58 12.61 13.33
C PHE A 721 -23.25 11.61 14.27
N LEU A 722 -24.39 11.06 13.88
CA LEU A 722 -25.17 10.11 14.70
C LEU A 722 -25.44 8.83 13.91
N ASN A 723 -25.14 7.65 14.47
CA ASN A 723 -25.49 6.33 13.90
C ASN A 723 -26.42 5.55 14.84
N PRO A 724 -27.70 5.93 15.01
CA PRO A 724 -28.55 5.34 16.04
C PRO A 724 -28.86 3.85 15.87
N SER A 725 -28.77 3.33 14.64
CA SER A 725 -28.92 1.90 14.36
C SER A 725 -27.75 1.06 14.90
N ASN A 726 -26.61 1.67 15.20
CA ASN A 726 -25.36 1.00 15.59
C ASN A 726 -24.90 -0.06 14.57
N ASP A 727 -25.23 0.15 13.30
CA ASP A 727 -24.86 -0.74 12.19
C ASP A 727 -23.52 -0.37 11.53
N ARG A 728 -22.89 0.75 11.95
CA ARG A 728 -21.67 1.33 11.35
C ARG A 728 -21.79 1.56 9.84
N ASN A 729 -23.02 1.79 9.37
CA ASN A 729 -23.35 1.94 7.97
C ASN A 729 -24.13 3.23 7.69
N ILE A 730 -25.32 3.40 8.29
CA ILE A 730 -26.21 4.54 8.01
C ILE A 730 -26.13 5.56 9.13
N TYR A 731 -25.66 6.77 8.84
CA TYR A 731 -25.54 7.84 9.83
C TYR A 731 -26.12 9.15 9.32
N TYR A 732 -26.38 10.05 10.26
CA TYR A 732 -26.96 11.36 10.04
C TYR A 732 -25.93 12.42 10.40
N GLN A 733 -25.76 13.40 9.52
CA GLN A 733 -24.83 14.50 9.69
C GLN A 733 -25.60 15.82 9.74
N MET A 734 -25.23 16.69 10.66
CA MET A 734 -25.70 18.08 10.74
C MET A 734 -24.47 18.98 10.84
N MET A 735 -24.36 19.94 9.95
CA MET A 735 -23.28 20.94 9.91
C MET A 735 -23.86 22.30 10.23
N ILE A 736 -23.27 23.01 11.19
CA ILE A 736 -23.75 24.31 11.66
C ILE A 736 -22.59 25.30 11.67
N ASN A 737 -22.72 26.41 10.95
CA ASN A 737 -21.70 27.46 10.94
C ASN A 737 -21.93 28.50 12.05
N ALA A 738 -20.94 29.39 12.24
CA ALA A 738 -20.99 30.40 13.29
C ALA A 738 -22.09 31.48 13.11
N ASP A 739 -22.78 31.52 11.97
CA ASP A 739 -23.95 32.37 11.70
C ASP A 739 -25.30 31.61 11.83
N GLY A 740 -25.26 30.40 12.40
CA GLY A 740 -26.45 29.58 12.66
C GLY A 740 -27.15 29.13 11.39
N SER A 741 -26.41 28.91 10.30
CA SER A 741 -26.91 28.23 9.11
C SER A 741 -26.70 26.73 9.26
N ILE A 742 -27.60 25.91 8.71
CA ILE A 742 -27.53 24.45 8.78
C ILE A 742 -27.53 23.81 7.42
N SER A 743 -26.79 22.72 7.31
CA SER A 743 -27.00 21.72 6.28
C SER A 743 -27.02 20.35 6.90
N ASP A 744 -28.03 19.55 6.56
CA ASP A 744 -28.21 18.21 7.08
C ASP A 744 -28.33 17.16 5.97
N LEU A 745 -27.85 15.95 6.27
CA LEU A 745 -27.87 14.84 5.32
C LEU A 745 -27.84 13.51 6.05
N SER A 746 -28.32 12.46 5.37
CA SER A 746 -28.02 11.08 5.75
C SER A 746 -26.92 10.55 4.85
N ALA A 747 -26.10 9.64 5.37
CA ALA A 747 -25.03 9.02 4.62
C ALA A 747 -25.01 7.51 4.89
N SER A 748 -24.66 6.76 3.85
CA SER A 748 -24.46 5.31 3.92
C SER A 748 -23.03 4.94 3.54
N LYS A 749 -22.46 3.99 4.26
CA LYS A 749 -21.12 3.48 4.01
C LYS A 749 -21.15 2.39 2.95
N LYS A 750 -20.27 2.51 1.95
CA LYS A 750 -20.05 1.51 0.89
C LYS A 750 -18.56 1.18 0.83
N GLY A 751 -18.14 0.20 1.65
CA GLY A 751 -16.71 -0.08 1.88
C GLY A 751 -16.05 1.11 2.58
N GLY A 752 -14.95 1.61 2.02
CA GLY A 752 -14.25 2.83 2.48
C GLY A 752 -14.79 4.14 1.90
N LYS A 753 -15.90 4.12 1.14
CA LYS A 753 -16.54 5.32 0.58
C LYS A 753 -17.91 5.58 1.22
N TYR A 754 -18.41 6.81 1.04
CA TYR A 754 -19.68 7.25 1.58
C TYR A 754 -20.59 7.76 0.46
N SER A 755 -21.87 7.39 0.51
CA SER A 755 -22.92 7.91 -0.36
C SER A 755 -23.80 8.84 0.47
N MET A 756 -23.89 10.11 0.07
CA MET A 756 -24.64 11.15 0.78
C MET A 756 -26.03 11.33 0.15
N ASP A 757 -27.06 11.44 0.99
CA ASP A 757 -28.42 11.78 0.63
C ASP A 757 -28.88 13.04 1.41
N TRP A 758 -28.91 14.15 0.68
CA TRP A 758 -29.29 15.49 1.15
C TRP A 758 -30.81 15.68 1.25
N LYS A 759 -31.62 14.63 1.06
CA LYS A 759 -33.08 14.71 1.22
C LYS A 759 -33.54 14.51 2.67
N TRP A 760 -32.70 13.89 3.50
CA TRP A 760 -33.00 13.77 4.92
C TRP A 760 -32.94 15.13 5.58
N ASN A 761 -33.87 15.41 6.49
CA ASN A 761 -33.99 16.69 7.18
C ASN A 761 -34.10 16.43 8.68
N SER A 762 -33.19 17.00 9.47
CA SER A 762 -33.16 16.84 10.92
C SER A 762 -34.37 17.48 11.61
N GLY A 763 -34.94 18.51 10.99
CA GLY A 763 -35.95 19.39 11.59
C GLY A 763 -35.44 20.12 12.82
N ALA A 764 -34.13 20.32 12.92
CA ALA A 764 -33.52 20.92 14.10
C ALA A 764 -33.72 22.44 14.18
N GLU A 765 -33.91 22.93 15.40
CA GLU A 765 -33.94 24.35 15.72
C GLU A 765 -32.57 24.78 16.25
N ILE A 766 -32.08 25.94 15.80
CA ILE A 766 -30.69 26.37 15.99
C ILE A 766 -30.62 27.83 16.40
N ALA A 767 -29.75 28.12 17.37
CA ALA A 767 -29.28 29.46 17.64
C ALA A 767 -27.76 29.45 17.76
N ALA A 768 -27.11 30.47 17.18
CA ALA A 768 -25.67 30.68 17.29
C ALA A 768 -25.39 32.10 17.74
N SER A 769 -24.34 32.29 18.54
CA SER A 769 -23.91 33.59 19.04
C SER A 769 -22.42 33.77 18.86
N LYS A 770 -21.99 34.97 18.47
CA LYS A 770 -20.57 35.34 18.33
C LYS A 770 -20.19 36.27 19.46
N GLY A 771 -19.15 35.90 20.21
CA GLY A 771 -18.55 36.71 21.27
C GLY A 771 -17.14 37.19 20.89
N ALA A 772 -16.50 37.92 21.81
CA ALA A 772 -15.16 38.47 21.58
C ALA A 772 -14.04 37.41 21.57
N LYS A 773 -14.28 36.23 22.15
CA LYS A 773 -13.27 35.17 22.35
C LYS A 773 -13.62 33.85 21.66
N GLY A 774 -14.70 33.82 20.88
CA GLY A 774 -15.27 32.59 20.38
C GLY A 774 -16.72 32.75 19.95
N TRP A 775 -17.32 31.63 19.60
CA TRP A 775 -18.72 31.55 19.19
C TRP A 775 -19.33 30.27 19.72
N THR A 776 -20.65 30.27 19.80
CA THR A 776 -21.42 29.23 20.46
C THR A 776 -22.59 28.80 19.59
N VAL A 777 -23.02 27.55 19.74
CA VAL A 777 -24.19 26.98 19.06
C VAL A 777 -25.03 26.22 20.06
N GLU A 778 -26.35 26.38 19.98
CA GLU A 778 -27.35 25.52 20.60
C GLU A 778 -28.25 24.93 19.53
N LEU A 779 -28.55 23.65 19.67
CA LEU A 779 -29.33 22.86 18.72
C LEU A 779 -30.33 21.99 19.48
N ALA A 780 -31.60 22.01 19.09
CA ALA A 780 -32.58 21.01 19.50
C ALA A 780 -32.98 20.16 18.29
N VAL A 781 -32.81 18.84 18.38
CA VAL A 781 -33.14 17.91 17.30
C VAL A 781 -34.30 17.01 17.71
N PRO A 782 -35.45 17.05 17.00
CA PRO A 782 -36.57 16.16 17.26
C PRO A 782 -36.18 14.69 17.05
N VAL A 783 -36.35 13.87 18.09
CA VAL A 783 -35.97 12.44 18.07
C VAL A 783 -36.69 11.69 16.94
N LYS A 784 -37.96 12.04 16.69
CA LYS A 784 -38.78 11.45 15.62
C LYS A 784 -38.18 11.59 14.21
N ASN A 785 -37.32 12.58 13.99
CA ASN A 785 -36.70 12.85 12.69
C ASN A 785 -35.36 12.12 12.51
N ILE A 786 -34.86 11.43 13.54
CA ILE A 786 -33.63 10.62 13.46
C ILE A 786 -34.02 9.13 13.53
N PRO A 787 -34.16 8.44 12.37
CA PRO A 787 -34.56 7.04 12.36
C PRO A 787 -33.61 6.15 13.17
N GLY A 788 -34.20 5.31 14.01
CA GLY A 788 -33.47 4.37 14.89
C GLY A 788 -33.09 4.96 16.25
N LEU A 789 -33.20 6.28 16.46
CA LEU A 789 -32.87 6.90 17.74
C LEU A 789 -33.87 6.51 18.82
N LYS A 790 -33.36 5.83 19.84
CA LYS A 790 -34.09 5.47 21.06
C LYS A 790 -33.16 5.64 22.26
N TYR A 791 -33.70 6.11 23.37
CA TYR A 791 -32.93 6.31 24.61
C TYR A 791 -32.72 5.02 25.42
N ASP A 792 -33.13 3.86 24.89
CA ASP A 792 -32.97 2.54 25.50
C ASP A 792 -31.63 1.87 25.16
N ARG A 793 -30.82 2.48 24.29
CA ARG A 793 -29.58 1.91 23.78
C ARG A 793 -28.54 2.99 23.50
N ASP A 794 -27.28 2.63 23.69
CA ASP A 794 -26.15 3.44 23.27
C ASP A 794 -25.93 3.31 21.76
N PHE A 795 -25.38 4.33 21.14
CA PHE A 795 -25.07 4.27 19.71
C PHE A 795 -23.86 5.14 19.32
N PRO A 796 -23.19 4.82 18.18
CA PRO A 796 -22.02 5.54 17.76
C PRO A 796 -22.31 7.00 17.35
N ALA A 797 -21.45 7.91 17.78
CA ALA A 797 -21.54 9.31 17.44
C ALA A 797 -20.16 9.96 17.39
N ASN A 798 -20.04 11.04 16.63
CA ASN A 798 -18.85 11.87 16.65
C ASN A 798 -19.22 13.36 16.50
N PHE A 799 -18.37 14.21 17.07
CA PHE A 799 -18.55 15.65 17.08
C PHE A 799 -17.26 16.28 16.57
N ASN A 800 -17.37 17.27 15.70
CA ASN A 800 -16.23 17.85 15.03
C ASN A 800 -16.36 19.36 14.92
N ARG A 801 -15.23 20.01 14.68
CA ARG A 801 -15.16 21.41 14.28
C ARG A 801 -14.25 21.52 13.07
N ASN A 802 -14.75 22.18 12.05
CA ASN A 802 -13.96 22.69 10.96
C ASN A 802 -13.67 24.17 11.24
N ARG A 803 -12.41 24.52 11.51
CA ARG A 803 -11.99 25.91 11.75
C ARG A 803 -11.43 26.48 10.44
N CYS A 804 -12.26 27.21 9.71
CA CYS A 804 -11.91 27.88 8.47
C CYS A 804 -11.62 29.36 8.72
N LEU A 805 -10.41 29.80 8.37
CA LEU A 805 -9.96 31.18 8.51
C LEU A 805 -9.43 31.74 7.20
N SER A 806 -9.61 33.05 7.01
CA SER A 806 -9.01 33.79 5.91
C SER A 806 -7.50 34.01 6.15
N LYS A 807 -6.67 33.89 5.10
CA LYS A 807 -5.27 34.40 5.09
C LYS A 807 -5.03 35.27 3.89
N GLU A 808 -3.96 36.08 3.96
CA GLU A 808 -3.50 36.97 2.89
C GLU A 808 -3.29 36.27 1.54
N THR A 809 -2.89 34.99 1.54
CA THR A 809 -2.57 34.25 0.31
C THR A 809 -3.56 33.16 -0.06
N ASN A 810 -4.24 32.52 0.90
CA ASN A 810 -5.31 31.53 0.67
C ASN A 810 -6.00 31.13 1.99
N ASP A 811 -7.32 30.93 1.96
CA ASP A 811 -8.08 30.36 3.07
C ASP A 811 -7.54 29.00 3.49
N PHE A 812 -7.63 28.68 4.78
CA PHE A 812 -7.18 27.39 5.30
C PHE A 812 -8.12 26.85 6.38
N ALA A 813 -8.16 25.51 6.48
CA ALA A 813 -8.96 24.77 7.44
C ALA A 813 -8.07 24.01 8.44
N ILE A 814 -8.48 24.01 9.72
CA ILE A 814 -7.94 23.14 10.77
C ILE A 814 -9.09 22.29 11.32
N LEU A 815 -8.89 20.99 11.36
CA LEU A 815 -9.91 20.03 11.74
C LEU A 815 -9.75 19.59 13.20
N PHE A 816 -10.85 19.59 13.95
CA PHE A 816 -10.94 19.05 15.30
C PHE A 816 -12.05 18.00 15.38
N THR A 817 -11.87 16.97 16.20
CA THR A 817 -12.76 15.80 16.33
C THR A 817 -12.80 15.35 17.79
N TRP A 818 -13.91 14.77 18.24
CA TRP A 818 -13.99 14.16 19.57
C TRP A 818 -13.19 12.85 19.62
N SER A 819 -13.34 11.99 18.61
CA SER A 819 -12.56 10.77 18.51
C SER A 819 -11.18 11.03 17.88
N PRO A 820 -10.06 10.75 18.58
CA PRO A 820 -8.71 10.88 18.02
C PRO A 820 -8.32 9.73 17.07
N PHE A 821 -9.21 8.76 16.86
CA PHE A 821 -8.96 7.55 16.07
C PHE A 821 -9.35 7.68 14.59
N LEU A 822 -9.97 8.80 14.20
CA LEU A 822 -10.27 9.09 12.81
C LEU A 822 -8.98 9.17 11.99
N LYS A 823 -8.92 8.40 10.89
CA LYS A 823 -7.72 8.31 10.04
C LYS A 823 -7.74 9.26 8.85
N ASN A 824 -8.91 9.47 8.25
CA ASN A 824 -9.06 10.19 6.99
C ASN A 824 -9.72 11.57 7.21
N GLY A 825 -11.02 11.56 7.46
CA GLY A 825 -11.84 12.74 7.71
C GLY A 825 -13.05 12.37 8.57
N PHE A 826 -13.96 13.31 8.79
CA PHE A 826 -15.03 13.18 9.79
C PHE A 826 -16.02 12.03 9.57
N HIS A 827 -16.12 11.50 8.36
CA HIS A 827 -17.04 10.44 7.98
C HIS A 827 -16.62 9.02 8.43
N ASP A 828 -15.47 8.86 9.10
CA ASP A 828 -14.90 7.55 9.49
C ASP A 828 -15.65 6.88 10.66
N ILE A 829 -16.85 6.38 10.36
CA ILE A 829 -17.83 5.83 11.30
C ILE A 829 -17.33 4.64 12.13
N ASP A 830 -16.32 3.89 11.66
CA ASP A 830 -15.75 2.75 12.42
C ASP A 830 -14.98 3.23 13.66
N ASN A 831 -14.58 4.50 13.68
CA ASN A 831 -13.76 5.11 14.72
C ASN A 831 -14.55 6.11 15.58
N PHE A 832 -15.88 6.15 15.48
CA PHE A 832 -16.73 7.00 16.32
C PHE A 832 -16.82 6.46 17.74
N GLY A 833 -16.80 7.38 18.71
CA GLY A 833 -17.22 7.10 20.09
C GLY A 833 -18.72 6.83 20.17
N TYR A 834 -19.30 6.86 21.36
CA TYR A 834 -20.71 6.53 21.56
C TYR A 834 -21.40 7.55 22.46
N ILE A 835 -22.63 7.91 22.09
CA ILE A 835 -23.58 8.51 23.02
C ILE A 835 -24.14 7.41 23.91
N THR A 836 -24.26 7.70 25.21
CA THR A 836 -24.90 6.82 26.19
C THR A 836 -25.99 7.56 26.96
N PHE A 837 -27.05 6.84 27.34
CA PHE A 837 -28.22 7.39 28.06
C PHE A 837 -28.41 6.83 29.45
N SER A 838 -27.62 5.81 29.81
CA SER A 838 -27.55 5.30 31.17
C SER A 838 -26.49 6.08 31.91
N GLU A 839 -26.77 6.48 33.15
CA GLU A 839 -25.74 7.09 33.98
C GLU A 839 -24.55 6.14 34.05
N PRO A 840 -23.34 6.60 33.68
CA PRO A 840 -22.16 5.80 33.89
C PRO A 840 -22.12 5.57 35.39
N LYS A 841 -22.40 4.34 35.82
CA LYS A 841 -22.19 3.92 37.21
C LYS A 841 -20.80 4.43 37.57
N SER A 842 -20.68 5.34 38.54
CA SER A 842 -19.38 5.92 38.87
C SER A 842 -18.50 4.79 39.40
N SER A 843 -17.77 4.19 38.48
CA SER A 843 -17.05 2.95 38.63
C SER A 843 -15.55 3.25 38.55
N ASN A 844 -15.18 4.45 38.07
CA ASN A 844 -13.81 4.93 38.15
C ASN A 844 -13.40 5.12 39.63
N ILE A 845 -12.51 4.26 40.09
CA ILE A 845 -11.99 4.34 41.45
C ILE A 845 -10.80 5.30 41.58
N ILE A 846 -10.26 5.82 40.46
CA ILE A 846 -9.19 6.83 40.48
C ILE A 846 -9.76 8.21 40.81
N LYS A 847 -9.19 8.85 41.83
CA LYS A 847 -9.50 10.23 42.22
C LYS A 847 -8.57 11.21 41.52
N ASN A 848 -9.07 12.40 41.20
CA ASN A 848 -8.32 13.42 40.44
C ASN A 848 -7.70 12.83 39.16
N SER A 849 -8.48 12.01 38.43
CA SER A 849 -8.06 11.28 37.23
C SER A 849 -7.59 12.17 36.08
N SER A 850 -8.02 13.43 36.08
CA SER A 850 -7.73 14.44 35.07
C SER A 850 -6.79 15.53 35.57
N PHE A 851 -6.13 15.35 36.73
CA PHE A 851 -5.02 16.21 37.21
C PHE A 851 -5.30 17.72 37.30
N ASN A 852 -6.55 18.12 37.61
CA ASN A 852 -6.93 19.53 37.74
C ASN A 852 -6.89 20.06 39.18
N GLY A 853 -6.63 19.19 40.17
CA GLY A 853 -6.48 19.59 41.57
C GLY A 853 -5.17 20.32 41.87
N GLU A 854 -5.14 21.09 42.95
CA GLU A 854 -3.94 21.78 43.44
C GLU A 854 -2.91 20.80 44.04
N VAL A 855 -1.63 21.19 44.00
CA VAL A 855 -0.54 20.52 44.72
C VAL A 855 -0.35 21.18 46.09
N LYS A 856 -0.57 20.44 47.18
CA LYS A 856 -0.30 20.87 48.56
C LYS A 856 0.37 19.76 49.34
N ASN A 857 1.49 20.05 50.01
CA ASN A 857 2.25 19.08 50.82
C ASN A 857 2.39 17.73 50.10
N ASN A 858 3.09 17.70 48.96
CA ASN A 858 3.29 16.54 48.08
C ASN A 858 2.03 15.76 47.62
N LEU A 859 0.83 16.30 47.80
CA LEU A 859 -0.43 15.71 47.35
C LEU A 859 -1.05 16.54 46.22
N LEU A 860 -1.36 15.90 45.11
CA LEU A 860 -2.04 16.48 43.95
C LEU A 860 -3.52 16.07 43.95
N GLY A 861 -4.41 17.02 44.22
CA GLY A 861 -5.86 16.78 44.33
C GLY A 861 -6.34 16.33 45.71
N GLY A 862 -5.61 16.70 46.77
CA GLY A 862 -6.02 16.48 48.16
C GLY A 862 -5.68 15.10 48.74
N LYS A 863 -6.22 14.77 49.92
CA LYS A 863 -5.85 13.58 50.73
C LYS A 863 -6.06 12.24 50.04
N SER A 864 -7.01 12.16 49.11
CA SER A 864 -7.30 10.95 48.31
C SER A 864 -6.72 11.01 46.89
N GLY A 865 -5.95 12.06 46.58
CA GLY A 865 -5.36 12.29 45.27
C GLY A 865 -4.01 11.60 45.06
N TRP A 866 -3.20 12.14 44.17
CA TRP A 866 -1.90 11.57 43.81
C TRP A 866 -0.80 12.03 44.78
N ILE A 867 -0.06 11.07 45.31
CA ILE A 867 1.11 11.26 46.17
C ILE A 867 2.34 11.42 45.27
N LEU A 868 2.93 12.61 45.32
CA LEU A 868 4.20 12.94 44.69
C LEU A 868 5.36 12.64 45.67
N PRO A 869 6.58 12.38 45.18
CA PRO A 869 7.77 12.19 46.01
C PRO A 869 8.02 13.41 46.90
N GLY A 870 8.17 13.20 48.21
CA GLY A 870 8.37 14.29 49.17
C GLY A 870 9.74 15.00 49.07
N LYS A 871 10.75 14.33 48.52
CA LYS A 871 12.05 14.91 48.14
C LYS A 871 12.33 14.54 46.69
N MET A 872 12.41 15.54 45.81
CA MET A 872 12.77 15.37 44.40
C MET A 872 14.29 15.51 44.21
N LYS A 873 14.86 14.75 43.29
CA LYS A 873 16.24 14.99 42.83
C LYS A 873 16.27 16.21 41.90
N ASP A 874 17.42 16.86 41.77
CA ASP A 874 17.60 17.99 40.83
C ASP A 874 17.38 17.61 39.35
N THR A 875 17.36 16.31 39.06
CA THR A 875 17.09 15.75 37.74
C THR A 875 15.62 15.38 37.52
N GLU A 876 14.73 15.67 38.46
CA GLU A 876 13.33 15.24 38.47
C GLU A 876 12.39 16.42 38.71
N ALA A 877 11.29 16.50 37.97
CA ALA A 877 10.29 17.55 38.13
C ALA A 877 8.86 17.06 37.81
N PHE A 878 7.88 17.64 38.51
CA PHE A 878 6.46 17.55 38.15
C PHE A 878 5.95 18.91 37.69
N SER A 879 5.03 18.91 36.74
CA SER A 879 4.26 20.10 36.37
C SER A 879 2.87 19.69 35.95
N ILE A 880 1.88 20.53 36.26
CA ILE A 880 0.56 20.42 35.63
C ILE A 880 0.60 21.30 34.39
N VAL A 881 0.50 20.66 33.23
CA VAL A 881 0.53 21.34 31.94
C VAL A 881 -0.86 21.32 31.34
N ASP A 882 -1.09 22.25 30.42
CA ASP A 882 -2.31 22.20 29.61
C ASP A 882 -2.24 20.97 28.70
N ASP A 883 -3.28 20.14 28.79
CA ASP A 883 -3.49 19.03 27.90
C ASP A 883 -4.88 19.15 27.28
N PRO A 884 -4.97 19.63 26.03
CA PRO A 884 -6.25 19.83 25.36
C PRO A 884 -6.98 18.50 25.08
N PHE A 885 -6.31 17.36 25.22
CA PHE A 885 -6.86 16.03 24.97
C PHE A 885 -7.48 15.38 26.22
N SER A 886 -7.34 16.01 27.39
CA SER A 886 -7.87 15.52 28.66
C SER A 886 -9.27 16.08 28.97
N GLU A 887 -10.03 15.38 29.81
CA GLU A 887 -11.37 15.80 30.25
C GLU A 887 -11.36 17.16 30.99
N SER A 888 -10.26 17.49 31.66
CA SER A 888 -10.11 18.74 32.42
C SER A 888 -9.34 19.83 31.70
N GLY A 889 -8.74 19.53 30.55
CA GLY A 889 -7.74 20.38 29.91
C GLY A 889 -6.36 20.37 30.58
N LYS A 890 -6.07 19.43 31.49
CA LYS A 890 -4.82 19.31 32.25
C LYS A 890 -4.20 17.91 32.17
N ALA A 891 -2.87 17.85 32.16
CA ALA A 891 -2.09 16.61 32.32
C ALA A 891 -1.01 16.75 33.37
N LEU A 892 -0.63 15.61 33.95
CA LEU A 892 0.57 15.49 34.75
C LEU A 892 1.79 15.28 33.84
N LEU A 893 2.70 16.25 33.83
CA LEU A 893 4.04 16.10 33.26
C LEU A 893 5.00 15.60 34.35
N MET A 894 5.64 14.47 34.07
CA MET A 894 6.77 13.94 34.80
C MET A 894 8.03 14.09 33.94
N GLU A 895 8.99 14.90 34.38
CA GLU A 895 10.28 15.05 33.70
C GLU A 895 11.38 14.40 34.54
N ARG A 896 12.17 13.53 33.90
CA ARG A 896 13.37 12.94 34.49
C ARG A 896 14.53 13.09 33.51
N LYS A 897 15.62 13.71 33.94
CA LYS A 897 16.81 14.01 33.11
C LYS A 897 17.92 12.96 33.22
N SER A 898 17.83 12.03 34.18
CA SER A 898 18.81 10.96 34.41
C SER A 898 18.31 9.60 33.91
N SER A 899 19.16 8.86 33.20
CA SER A 899 18.92 7.46 32.78
C SER A 899 19.52 6.42 33.73
N GLU A 900 20.00 6.83 34.90
CA GLU A 900 20.52 5.92 35.92
C GLU A 900 19.44 5.01 36.49
N ASN A 901 19.85 3.89 37.09
CA ASN A 901 18.92 2.97 37.75
C ASN A 901 18.12 3.68 38.85
N GLY A 902 16.79 3.61 38.74
CA GLY A 902 15.90 4.27 39.69
C GLY A 902 14.50 4.46 39.14
N SER A 903 13.59 4.95 40.00
CA SER A 903 12.18 5.13 39.68
C SER A 903 11.69 6.50 40.11
N PHE A 904 11.02 7.20 39.21
CA PHE A 904 10.33 8.46 39.48
C PHE A 904 8.83 8.27 39.32
N THR A 905 8.03 8.62 40.34
CA THR A 905 6.65 8.12 40.48
C THR A 905 5.65 9.14 40.99
N ALA A 906 4.42 9.07 40.48
CA ALA A 906 3.22 9.61 41.15
C ALA A 906 2.28 8.45 41.50
N THR A 907 1.86 8.34 42.76
CA THR A 907 1.16 7.14 43.27
C THR A 907 -0.18 7.48 43.91
N GLN A 908 -1.19 6.64 43.75
CA GLN A 908 -2.48 6.77 44.45
C GLN A 908 -2.89 5.42 45.03
N TYR A 909 -3.28 5.40 46.32
CA TYR A 909 -3.82 4.19 46.95
C TYR A 909 -5.23 3.90 46.46
N LEU A 910 -5.57 2.62 46.33
CA LEU A 910 -6.82 2.14 45.78
C LEU A 910 -7.63 1.35 46.82
N PRO A 911 -8.14 1.98 47.90
CA PRO A 911 -8.92 1.28 48.92
C PRO A 911 -10.22 0.67 48.36
N ASP A 912 -10.74 1.23 47.27
CA ASP A 912 -11.97 0.80 46.60
C ASP A 912 -11.74 -0.34 45.57
N LEU A 913 -10.49 -0.80 45.40
CA LEU A 913 -10.18 -1.95 44.53
C LEU A 913 -10.69 -3.23 45.19
N LYS A 914 -11.52 -3.99 44.47
CA LYS A 914 -12.16 -5.22 44.95
C LYS A 914 -11.36 -6.45 44.54
N ALA A 915 -11.36 -7.47 45.40
CA ALA A 915 -10.77 -8.78 45.10
C ALA A 915 -11.53 -9.50 43.98
N ASP A 916 -10.84 -10.38 43.26
CA ASP A 916 -11.39 -11.26 42.21
C ASP A 916 -12.27 -10.57 41.15
N THR A 917 -12.03 -9.29 40.90
CA THR A 917 -12.84 -8.42 40.04
C THR A 917 -12.04 -8.03 38.80
N GLU A 918 -12.66 -8.08 37.62
CA GLU A 918 -12.04 -7.57 36.40
C GLU A 918 -12.17 -6.04 36.33
N TYR A 919 -11.08 -5.37 35.97
CA TYR A 919 -11.01 -3.92 35.83
C TYR A 919 -10.41 -3.56 34.47
N LEU A 920 -10.92 -2.48 33.89
CA LEU A 920 -10.37 -1.77 32.75
C LEU A 920 -9.61 -0.53 33.24
N LEU A 921 -8.29 -0.52 33.00
CA LEU A 921 -7.44 0.66 33.13
C LEU A 921 -7.39 1.39 31.78
N SER A 922 -7.75 2.67 31.76
CA SER A 922 -7.56 3.56 30.60
C SER A 922 -6.79 4.81 31.00
N TYR A 923 -5.89 5.29 30.14
CA TYR A 923 -5.21 6.58 30.32
C TYR A 923 -4.65 7.10 28.98
N ALA A 924 -4.53 8.41 28.84
CA ALA A 924 -3.78 9.03 27.76
C ALA A 924 -2.32 9.24 28.17
N VAL A 925 -1.39 8.99 27.25
CA VAL A 925 0.05 9.14 27.48
C VAL A 925 0.77 9.72 26.26
N LYS A 926 1.79 10.54 26.51
CA LYS A 926 2.76 11.04 25.53
C LYS A 926 4.16 10.93 26.12
N VAL A 927 5.16 10.60 25.30
CA VAL A 927 6.56 10.48 25.74
C VAL A 927 7.48 11.22 24.77
N GLU A 928 8.30 12.12 25.30
CA GLU A 928 9.29 12.90 24.56
C GLU A 928 10.69 12.74 25.13
N ASP A 929 11.69 12.98 24.29
CA ASP A 929 13.12 13.00 24.64
C ASP A 929 13.62 11.71 25.33
N LEU A 930 13.04 10.55 25.00
CA LEU A 930 13.32 9.29 25.68
C LEU A 930 14.72 8.74 25.39
N LYS A 931 15.46 8.49 26.46
CA LYS A 931 16.74 7.75 26.46
C LYS A 931 16.67 6.64 27.51
N LEU A 932 16.82 5.40 27.05
CA LEU A 932 16.79 4.21 27.92
C LEU A 932 18.09 4.08 28.71
N GLY A 933 17.99 3.66 29.97
CA GLY A 933 19.12 3.17 30.75
C GLY A 933 19.49 1.72 30.41
N GLY A 934 20.60 1.23 30.97
CA GLY A 934 21.15 -0.11 30.68
C GLY A 934 20.36 -1.31 31.21
N ASN A 935 19.13 -1.11 31.71
CA ASN A 935 18.29 -2.16 32.29
C ASN A 935 17.19 -2.63 31.32
N ARG A 936 16.81 -3.92 31.37
CA ARG A 936 15.78 -4.53 30.51
C ARG A 936 14.38 -3.94 30.70
N ALA A 937 14.12 -3.25 31.81
CA ALA A 937 12.84 -2.64 32.17
C ALA A 937 12.98 -1.12 32.32
N SER A 938 13.23 -0.43 31.19
CA SER A 938 13.47 1.02 31.15
C SER A 938 12.39 1.73 30.31
N GLY A 939 11.86 2.86 30.76
CA GLY A 939 10.83 3.64 30.04
C GLY A 939 9.70 4.17 30.93
N ALA A 940 8.69 4.78 30.30
CA ALA A 940 7.47 5.22 30.96
C ALA A 940 6.46 4.06 31.06
N VAL A 941 5.73 3.96 32.17
CA VAL A 941 4.79 2.85 32.44
C VAL A 941 3.77 3.23 33.51
N VAL A 942 2.61 2.57 33.51
CA VAL A 942 1.65 2.57 34.63
C VAL A 942 1.73 1.23 35.34
N ASN A 943 1.75 1.25 36.66
CA ASN A 943 1.86 0.07 37.50
C ASN A 943 0.70 0.03 38.48
N ILE A 944 0.09 -1.14 38.65
CA ILE A 944 -0.82 -1.40 39.77
C ILE A 944 -0.15 -2.44 40.65
N TRP A 945 0.04 -2.09 41.92
CA TRP A 945 0.36 -3.06 42.96
C TRP A 945 -0.94 -3.58 43.54
N ASP A 946 -1.11 -4.89 43.44
CA ASP A 946 -2.18 -5.67 44.05
C ASP A 946 -1.55 -6.82 44.85
N ASP A 947 -2.01 -8.08 44.71
CA ASP A 947 -1.30 -9.27 45.23
C ASP A 947 0.11 -9.42 44.62
N LYS A 948 0.30 -8.80 43.46
CA LYS A 948 1.56 -8.71 42.73
C LYS A 948 1.61 -7.42 41.93
N ASN A 949 2.79 -7.10 41.40
CA ASN A 949 2.93 -6.04 40.41
C ASN A 949 2.24 -6.43 39.09
N VAL A 950 1.40 -5.53 38.59
CA VAL A 950 0.83 -5.57 37.25
C VAL A 950 1.30 -4.32 36.50
N TRP A 951 1.82 -4.50 35.29
CA TRP A 951 2.46 -3.43 34.51
C TRP A 951 1.70 -3.18 33.20
N PHE A 952 1.49 -1.91 32.89
CA PHE A 952 0.67 -1.42 31.79
C PHE A 952 1.46 -0.38 30.96
N PRO A 953 1.86 -0.71 29.72
CA PRO A 953 1.84 -2.05 29.12
C PRO A 953 2.87 -2.98 29.80
N LYS A 954 2.77 -4.30 29.56
CA LYS A 954 3.78 -5.27 30.05
C LYS A 954 5.20 -4.92 29.58
N ASN A 955 5.32 -4.42 28.36
CA ASN A 955 6.54 -3.80 27.84
C ASN A 955 6.41 -2.29 28.01
N TYR A 956 7.43 -1.64 28.55
CA TYR A 956 7.37 -0.22 28.86
C TYR A 956 7.40 0.60 27.56
N PHE A 957 7.02 1.87 27.62
CA PHE A 957 7.18 2.76 26.48
C PHE A 957 8.68 3.03 26.28
N VAL A 958 9.24 2.40 25.25
CA VAL A 958 10.70 2.38 24.94
C VAL A 958 11.09 3.27 23.76
N SER A 959 10.14 4.00 23.18
CA SER A 959 10.38 5.01 22.14
C SER A 959 9.61 6.29 22.45
N ASN A 960 10.01 7.39 21.81
CA ASN A 960 9.18 8.59 21.76
C ASN A 960 7.82 8.25 21.15
N MET A 961 6.76 8.88 21.64
CA MET A 961 5.42 8.68 21.11
C MET A 961 4.56 9.94 21.28
N PRO A 962 3.75 10.29 20.27
CA PRO A 962 2.74 11.32 20.42
C PRO A 962 1.66 10.88 21.41
N TRP A 963 0.72 11.78 21.74
CA TRP A 963 -0.45 11.44 22.54
C TRP A 963 -1.17 10.21 21.98
N SER A 964 -1.35 9.21 22.83
CA SER A 964 -2.09 7.99 22.54
C SER A 964 -2.86 7.55 23.78
N ARG A 965 -4.15 7.23 23.60
CA ARG A 965 -4.94 6.58 24.64
C ARG A 965 -4.57 5.10 24.74
N GLN A 966 -4.46 4.60 25.96
CA GLN A 966 -4.15 3.20 26.30
C GLN A 966 -5.31 2.62 27.07
N GLY A 967 -5.65 1.36 26.81
CA GLY A 967 -6.66 0.58 27.53
C GLY A 967 -6.11 -0.80 27.84
N PHE A 968 -6.35 -1.30 29.06
CA PHE A 968 -5.92 -2.63 29.50
C PHE A 968 -6.92 -3.25 30.49
N LYS A 969 -7.33 -4.49 30.23
CA LYS A 969 -8.07 -5.29 31.22
C LYS A 969 -7.10 -6.06 32.14
N PHE A 970 -7.43 -6.15 33.42
CA PHE A 970 -6.79 -7.09 34.34
C PHE A 970 -7.76 -7.53 35.43
N LYS A 971 -7.50 -8.71 36.00
CA LYS A 971 -8.25 -9.24 37.14
C LYS A 971 -7.41 -9.12 38.41
N THR A 972 -8.02 -8.60 39.47
CA THR A 972 -7.41 -8.48 40.80
C THR A 972 -7.34 -9.84 41.48
N GLY A 973 -6.39 -10.00 42.40
CA GLY A 973 -6.18 -11.23 43.17
C GLY A 973 -7.15 -11.39 44.35
N PRO A 974 -7.13 -12.56 45.00
CA PRO A 974 -7.99 -12.83 46.15
C PRO A 974 -7.56 -12.07 47.43
N ASN A 975 -6.35 -11.52 47.50
CA ASN A 975 -5.87 -10.77 48.69
C ASN A 975 -5.84 -9.26 48.51
N THR A 976 -6.47 -8.72 47.45
CA THR A 976 -6.62 -7.28 47.23
C THR A 976 -7.12 -6.57 48.49
N ASN A 977 -6.34 -5.57 48.93
CA ASN A 977 -6.59 -4.76 50.13
C ASN A 977 -6.81 -5.54 51.46
N LYS A 978 -6.45 -6.84 51.53
CA LYS A 978 -6.44 -7.57 52.80
C LYS A 978 -5.15 -7.24 53.57
N PRO A 979 -5.22 -6.86 54.87
CA PRO A 979 -4.03 -6.58 55.67
C PRO A 979 -2.99 -7.73 55.60
N PRO A 980 -1.68 -7.42 55.49
CA PRO A 980 -1.05 -6.10 55.50
C PRO A 980 -1.00 -5.38 54.14
N HIS A 981 -1.61 -5.94 53.08
CA HIS A 981 -1.52 -5.44 51.72
C HIS A 981 -2.41 -4.21 51.49
N LYS A 982 -1.88 -3.19 50.81
CA LYS A 982 -2.62 -2.02 50.34
C LYS A 982 -2.37 -1.85 48.86
N SER A 983 -3.41 -1.93 48.06
CA SER A 983 -3.30 -1.79 46.61
C SER A 983 -3.10 -0.33 46.22
N TYR A 984 -2.30 -0.08 45.18
CA TYR A 984 -2.04 1.26 44.67
C TYR A 984 -1.78 1.26 43.17
N ILE A 985 -2.00 2.40 42.53
CA ILE A 985 -1.59 2.67 41.15
C ILE A 985 -0.44 3.69 41.15
N THR A 986 0.51 3.51 40.26
CA THR A 986 1.68 4.36 40.12
C THR A 986 1.94 4.68 38.65
N LEU A 987 1.99 5.97 38.32
CA LEU A 987 2.58 6.48 37.08
C LEU A 987 4.10 6.54 37.27
N ARG A 988 4.88 6.04 36.31
CA ARG A 988 6.30 5.78 36.54
C ARG A 988 7.18 6.09 35.33
N ILE A 989 8.36 6.68 35.58
CA ILE A 989 9.53 6.64 34.70
C ILE A 989 10.60 5.75 35.35
N MET A 990 10.85 4.57 34.77
CA MET A 990 11.81 3.58 35.26
C MET A 990 13.11 3.65 34.47
N SER A 991 14.25 3.82 35.15
CA SER A 991 15.60 3.80 34.58
C SER A 991 15.76 4.46 33.20
N ALA A 992 15.14 5.63 32.99
CA ALA A 992 15.12 6.34 31.72
C ALA A 992 15.07 7.84 31.93
N SER A 993 15.63 8.59 30.98
CA SER A 993 15.53 10.04 30.89
C SER A 993 14.47 10.38 29.84
N CYS A 994 13.41 11.10 30.21
CA CYS A 994 12.33 11.52 29.32
C CYS A 994 11.39 12.55 29.96
N LYS A 995 10.49 13.10 29.14
CA LYS A 995 9.26 13.76 29.57
C LYS A 995 8.08 12.82 29.31
N ALA A 996 7.37 12.42 30.36
CA ALA A 996 6.18 11.58 30.27
C ALA A 996 4.95 12.38 30.72
N TYR A 997 3.94 12.44 29.87
CA TYR A 997 2.69 13.14 30.13
C TYR A 997 1.59 12.10 30.35
N PHE A 998 0.75 12.30 31.37
CA PHE A 998 -0.39 11.43 31.67
C PHE A 998 -1.66 12.25 31.88
N SER A 999 -2.77 11.79 31.32
CA SER A 999 -4.10 12.36 31.53
C SER A 999 -5.21 11.31 31.52
N ASP A 1000 -6.35 11.66 32.08
CA ASP A 1000 -7.56 10.83 32.19
C ASP A 1000 -7.32 9.40 32.66
N VAL A 1001 -6.57 9.24 33.75
CA VAL A 1001 -6.27 7.92 34.31
C VAL A 1001 -7.52 7.38 35.00
N LYS A 1002 -8.14 6.37 34.40
CA LYS A 1002 -9.37 5.73 34.85
C LYS A 1002 -9.16 4.26 35.15
N LEU A 1003 -9.78 3.77 36.22
CA LEU A 1003 -9.77 2.37 36.61
C LEU A 1003 -11.20 1.95 36.94
N ILE A 1004 -11.81 1.19 36.06
CA ILE A 1004 -13.25 0.92 36.05
C ILE A 1004 -13.49 -0.59 36.19
N PRO A 1005 -14.28 -1.09 37.16
CA PRO A 1005 -14.70 -2.48 37.19
C PRO A 1005 -15.50 -2.80 35.93
N VAL A 1006 -15.19 -3.94 35.31
CA VAL A 1006 -15.93 -4.49 34.17
C VAL A 1006 -17.11 -5.26 34.74
N GLU A 1007 -18.33 -4.88 34.37
CA GLU A 1007 -19.57 -5.58 34.76
C GLU A 1007 -19.83 -6.81 33.91
#